data_AF-A0A935TY37-F1
#
_entry.id   AF-A0A935TY37-F1
#
_cell.length_a   1.000
_cell.length_b   1.000
_cell.length_c   1.000
_cell.angle_alpha   90.00
_cell.angle_beta   90.00
_cell.angle_gamma   90.00
#
_symmetry.space_group_name_H-M   'P 1'
#
loop_
_entity.id
_entity.type
_entity.pdbx_description
1 polymer ?
#
loop_
_entity_poly.entity_id
_entity_poly.type
_entity_poly.pdbx_seq_one_letter_code
_entity_poly.pdbx_strand_id
1 'polypeptide(L)'
;MRELPVVALPLFIARRRRVSGVPVAVALVVGWLLGSGGVAAAGSGVVSVQSMGKAPDAKGLLQQAEGAARDAGWTLSAHALEAREGRSVTSCMERDRPLSCLAAVMSPRSADRLLFLLARVSTEDAATIQLTATVVMADAETPAVAERFCKGCTEDALRAAVAEVVRAVIQSAAVASGRTVVVVTATPATAWISFDGNMVPMESVAGTARAKVATFPGAHTVTVESPGFQSQIIKVVAVEGTTQEAPVALVAAGATIPGGPQGREGSARGRLVAPAGGLGARWCRRGDRGDRRHAHLSGRGLHGRSSCSFEAVLRLGRVRRRDGGRRSSAGGRRDLLAAHSARDVFWPAPRRRRLVPHGLALARRRHRRLGPGILMNKDPVMSQEPTRPFALRALMLIAVAALTAFWVAAPAGCFLYKDDPLYCPGMPNNTCVDTKPCKGDGDCDAPKGVCDVGESGVCVECTASAAAACVGNEPVCGAEKACRGCSGHGECGSGACLPDGACGEDSNVAYVGPTGSGTSCTRSAPCKTVDAALKTNRPYVKFVGTTDEAVVVENGRVVTFLAEPGAKLTRSSGGAIVTVRDSGTSLKVYDLSISDAPNNGSGYGVLVPTGSGAPSVSLVRVTLQNNPGGGISVSGGTLRVEQSTVSGNAGGGISVSGGTFDITNSFIVTNGNADQATGSEYGGLSLSAGAGAHRLERNTVAYNHAKAGTLLSAGVACSVTNLVAGGNIVTSNNEGLSFPDQTKGACTFGNSYVARGTEANTLMFKSITTNPPDFHLTAGSPASVMNAGGTCTGVDIDGDARPQPADGACDLGADEYKAN
;
A
#
# COMPACT_ATOMS: atom_id res chain seq x y z
N MET A 1 -38.30 -22.20 -56.67
CA MET A 1 -38.91 -21.83 -57.96
C MET A 1 -40.17 -21.04 -57.64
N ARG A 2 -40.43 -19.87 -58.28
CA ARG A 2 -41.66 -19.04 -58.12
C ARG A 2 -41.92 -18.50 -56.70
N GLU A 3 -42.67 -17.41 -56.46
CA GLU A 3 -42.85 -16.12 -57.18
C GLU A 3 -43.32 -15.05 -56.16
N LEU A 4 -43.50 -13.78 -56.57
CA LEU A 4 -43.90 -12.62 -55.73
C LEU A 4 -45.43 -12.38 -55.73
N PRO A 5 -46.01 -11.61 -54.77
CA PRO A 5 -46.19 -10.14 -54.88
C PRO A 5 -45.73 -9.37 -53.60
N VAL A 6 -45.43 -8.05 -53.52
CA VAL A 6 -45.77 -6.79 -54.24
C VAL A 6 -46.97 -6.00 -53.67
N VAL A 7 -46.71 -4.77 -53.15
CA VAL A 7 -47.58 -3.56 -52.89
C VAL A 7 -46.85 -2.64 -51.88
N ALA A 8 -46.79 -1.29 -51.93
CA ALA A 8 -47.05 -0.27 -52.97
C ALA A 8 -46.32 1.09 -52.65
N LEU A 9 -46.52 2.12 -53.48
CA LEU A 9 -45.87 3.47 -53.49
C LEU A 9 -46.68 4.57 -52.72
N PRO A 10 -46.14 5.77 -52.35
CA PRO A 10 -45.72 6.88 -53.25
C PRO A 10 -44.38 7.57 -52.86
N LEU A 11 -43.65 8.38 -53.66
CA LEU A 11 -43.85 9.24 -54.87
C LEU A 11 -44.27 10.71 -54.61
N PHE A 12 -43.31 11.64 -54.76
CA PHE A 12 -43.54 13.09 -54.98
C PHE A 12 -42.54 13.66 -56.03
N ILE A 13 -42.77 14.88 -56.53
CA ILE A 13 -42.47 15.26 -57.93
C ILE A 13 -41.61 16.54 -58.12
N ALA A 14 -40.80 16.54 -59.20
CA ALA A 14 -40.11 17.67 -59.86
C ALA A 14 -38.88 18.26 -59.12
N ARG A 15 -37.93 18.96 -59.78
CA ARG A 15 -37.98 19.74 -61.05
C ARG A 15 -36.66 19.66 -61.85
N ARG A 16 -36.71 19.73 -63.19
CA ARG A 16 -35.53 19.76 -64.09
C ARG A 16 -35.02 21.19 -64.36
N ARG A 17 -33.70 21.35 -64.52
CA ARG A 17 -33.06 22.27 -65.50
C ARG A 17 -31.85 21.58 -66.14
N ARG A 18 -31.51 21.94 -67.39
CA ARG A 18 -30.30 21.55 -68.12
C ARG A 18 -29.48 22.80 -68.42
N VAL A 19 -28.16 22.75 -68.23
CA VAL A 19 -27.14 23.52 -68.99
C VAL A 19 -25.93 22.59 -69.17
N SER A 20 -25.09 22.85 -70.18
CA SER A 20 -24.10 21.90 -70.72
C SER A 20 -22.65 22.26 -70.39
N GLY A 21 -21.76 21.26 -70.36
CA GLY A 21 -20.41 21.39 -70.93
C GLY A 21 -19.21 21.23 -70.00
N VAL A 22 -18.08 20.87 -70.63
CA VAL A 22 -16.69 20.79 -70.14
C VAL A 22 -16.38 19.64 -69.14
N PRO A 23 -15.45 18.73 -69.46
CA PRO A 23 -14.93 17.74 -68.50
C PRO A 23 -13.82 18.33 -67.62
N VAL A 24 -13.81 18.00 -66.33
CA VAL A 24 -12.75 18.35 -65.38
C VAL A 24 -12.17 17.06 -64.78
N ALA A 25 -10.85 17.01 -64.61
CA ALA A 25 -10.16 15.83 -64.14
C ALA A 25 -10.49 15.49 -62.67
N VAL A 26 -10.65 14.21 -62.36
CA VAL A 26 -10.88 13.72 -61.00
C VAL A 26 -9.56 13.70 -60.24
N ALA A 27 -9.32 14.74 -59.43
CA ALA A 27 -8.21 14.76 -58.47
C ALA A 27 -8.63 14.03 -57.18
N LEU A 28 -7.95 12.91 -56.87
CA LEU A 28 -8.14 12.17 -55.62
C LEU A 28 -7.52 12.93 -54.44
N VAL A 29 -8.36 13.63 -53.67
CA VAL A 29 -7.96 14.23 -52.38
C VAL A 29 -8.05 13.16 -51.29
N VAL A 30 -6.91 12.56 -50.94
CA VAL A 30 -6.80 11.68 -49.77
C VAL A 30 -6.75 12.56 -48.52
N GLY A 31 -7.88 12.65 -47.81
CA GLY A 31 -8.00 13.45 -46.60
C GLY A 31 -7.18 12.88 -45.43
N TRP A 32 -6.00 13.44 -45.20
CA TRP A 32 -5.20 13.16 -44.00
C TRP A 32 -5.86 13.80 -42.77
N LEU A 33 -6.62 13.00 -42.01
CA LEU A 33 -7.06 13.34 -40.65
C LEU A 33 -5.91 13.20 -39.65
N LEU A 34 -4.90 14.07 -39.75
CA LEU A 34 -4.04 14.37 -38.62
C LEU A 34 -4.83 15.22 -37.62
N GLY A 35 -5.32 14.59 -36.56
CA GLY A 35 -5.75 15.32 -35.37
C GLY A 35 -4.56 16.09 -34.82
N SER A 36 -4.60 17.42 -34.90
CA SER A 36 -3.59 18.30 -34.30
C SER A 36 -3.71 18.25 -32.78
N GLY A 37 -3.12 17.22 -32.17
CA GLY A 37 -3.01 17.08 -30.73
C GLY A 37 -2.25 18.27 -30.17
N GLY A 38 -2.99 19.20 -29.55
CA GLY A 38 -2.39 20.35 -28.88
C GLY A 38 -1.53 19.86 -27.73
N VAL A 39 -0.21 20.03 -27.86
CA VAL A 39 0.72 19.75 -26.77
C VAL A 39 0.32 20.66 -25.61
N ALA A 40 -0.11 20.08 -24.49
CA ALA A 40 -0.47 20.83 -23.30
C ALA A 40 0.74 21.70 -22.88
N ALA A 41 0.49 22.99 -22.63
CA ALA A 41 1.56 23.92 -22.32
C ALA A 41 2.18 23.58 -20.95
N ALA A 42 3.39 23.01 -21.00
CA ALA A 42 4.17 22.62 -19.84
C ALA A 42 4.35 23.77 -18.84
N GLY A 43 3.93 23.55 -17.59
CA GLY A 43 3.89 24.56 -16.53
C GLY A 43 5.17 25.39 -16.38
N SER A 44 5.01 26.68 -16.09
CA SER A 44 6.08 27.67 -16.02
C SER A 44 6.65 27.78 -14.61
N GLY A 45 7.77 27.11 -14.37
CA GLY A 45 8.39 26.99 -13.05
C GLY A 45 9.46 28.03 -12.74
N VAL A 46 9.63 28.32 -11.46
CA VAL A 46 10.83 28.96 -10.89
C VAL A 46 11.38 28.06 -9.79
N VAL A 47 12.71 27.93 -9.72
CA VAL A 47 13.40 27.18 -8.66
C VAL A 47 14.16 28.15 -7.75
N SER A 48 14.10 27.91 -6.44
CA SER A 48 14.81 28.63 -5.40
C SER A 48 15.45 27.63 -4.46
N VAL A 49 16.74 27.80 -4.14
CA VAL A 49 17.44 26.92 -3.20
C VAL A 49 18.13 27.73 -2.12
N GLN A 50 17.95 27.32 -0.87
CA GLN A 50 18.62 27.88 0.29
C GLN A 50 19.40 26.79 1.04
N SER A 51 20.63 27.12 1.44
CA SER A 51 21.50 26.26 2.22
C SER A 51 21.77 26.93 3.58
N MET A 52 21.62 26.20 4.68
CA MET A 52 21.77 26.70 6.05
C MET A 52 22.95 26.06 6.79
N GLY A 53 23.68 26.85 7.57
CA GLY A 53 24.79 26.38 8.40
C GLY A 53 26.00 25.96 7.58
N LYS A 54 26.44 24.70 7.74
CA LYS A 54 27.55 24.09 6.97
C LYS A 54 27.06 23.21 5.81
N ALA A 55 25.80 23.31 5.40
CA ALA A 55 25.28 22.55 4.27
C ALA A 55 25.99 22.99 2.95
N PRO A 56 26.06 22.12 1.92
CA PRO A 56 26.86 22.39 0.72
C PRO A 56 26.40 23.58 -0.15
N ASP A 57 27.20 23.89 -1.18
CA ASP A 57 26.98 25.03 -2.08
C ASP A 57 25.59 25.00 -2.73
N ALA A 58 24.80 26.04 -2.43
CA ALA A 58 23.45 26.23 -2.94
C ALA A 58 23.41 26.26 -4.48
N LYS A 59 24.50 26.66 -5.17
CA LYS A 59 24.55 26.65 -6.64
C LYS A 59 24.52 25.23 -7.23
N GLY A 60 25.25 24.29 -6.62
CA GLY A 60 25.23 22.88 -7.05
C GLY A 60 23.88 22.23 -6.78
N LEU A 61 23.27 22.53 -5.63
CA LEU A 61 21.93 22.07 -5.27
C LEU A 61 20.85 22.68 -6.19
N LEU A 62 20.96 23.96 -6.57
CA LEU A 62 20.08 24.63 -7.54
C LEU A 62 20.15 23.98 -8.91
N GLN A 63 21.35 23.76 -9.47
CA GLN A 63 21.49 23.11 -10.78
C GLN A 63 20.86 21.71 -10.80
N GLN A 64 20.99 20.95 -9.71
CA GLN A 64 20.40 19.62 -9.58
C GLN A 64 18.86 19.67 -9.45
N ALA A 65 18.33 20.63 -8.69
CA ALA A 65 16.89 20.85 -8.56
C ALA A 65 16.24 21.36 -9.86
N GLU A 66 16.92 22.23 -10.60
CA GLU A 66 16.50 22.65 -11.95
C GLU A 66 16.48 21.48 -12.93
N GLY A 67 17.49 20.60 -12.90
CA GLY A 67 17.52 19.38 -13.70
C GLY A 67 16.31 18.49 -13.41
N ALA A 68 16.09 18.14 -12.14
CA ALA A 68 14.98 17.29 -11.74
C ALA A 68 13.59 17.91 -12.04
N ALA A 69 13.45 19.23 -12.02
CA ALA A 69 12.21 19.91 -12.42
C ALA A 69 11.99 19.89 -13.95
N ARG A 70 13.05 20.05 -14.76
CA ARG A 70 12.99 19.90 -16.23
C ARG A 70 12.69 18.46 -16.64
N ASP A 71 13.27 17.47 -15.94
CA ASP A 71 12.96 16.04 -16.11
C ASP A 71 11.50 15.71 -15.78
N ALA A 72 10.89 16.46 -14.83
CA ALA A 72 9.47 16.42 -14.51
C ALA A 72 8.61 17.31 -15.44
N GLY A 73 9.17 17.74 -16.58
CA GLY A 73 8.46 18.47 -17.64
C GLY A 73 8.29 19.97 -17.43
N TRP A 74 8.85 20.60 -16.39
CA TRP A 74 8.63 22.02 -16.12
C TRP A 74 9.41 22.94 -17.09
N THR A 75 8.72 23.95 -17.63
CA THR A 75 9.33 25.05 -18.39
C THR A 75 9.90 26.08 -17.40
N LEU A 76 11.17 25.93 -17.02
CA LEU A 76 11.78 26.87 -16.08
C LEU A 76 12.03 28.25 -16.69
N SER A 77 11.69 29.31 -15.95
CA SER A 77 11.88 30.70 -16.36
C SER A 77 13.35 31.01 -16.66
N ALA A 78 13.59 31.74 -17.75
CA ALA A 78 14.94 32.16 -18.15
C ALA A 78 15.60 33.15 -17.17
N HIS A 79 14.80 33.80 -16.32
CA HIS A 79 15.28 34.71 -15.29
C HIS A 79 15.33 34.00 -13.94
N ALA A 80 16.51 33.53 -13.55
CA ALA A 80 16.78 33.04 -12.19
C ALA A 80 16.38 34.09 -11.13
N LEU A 81 16.16 33.63 -9.89
CA LEU A 81 15.90 34.52 -8.76
C LEU A 81 17.17 35.25 -8.34
N GLU A 82 17.09 36.57 -8.17
CA GLU A 82 18.17 37.31 -7.53
C GLU A 82 18.32 36.88 -6.07
N ALA A 83 19.52 37.03 -5.51
CA ALA A 83 19.78 36.77 -4.09
C ALA A 83 18.90 37.60 -3.15
N ARG A 84 18.34 38.74 -3.60
CA ARG A 84 17.33 39.51 -2.86
C ARG A 84 15.97 38.81 -2.86
N GLU A 85 15.54 38.29 -3.99
CA GLU A 85 14.24 37.61 -4.15
C GLU A 85 14.21 36.26 -3.45
N GLY A 86 15.31 35.49 -3.47
CA GLY A 86 15.42 34.24 -2.70
C GLY A 86 15.23 34.45 -1.18
N ARG A 87 15.69 35.59 -0.64
CA ARG A 87 15.41 35.99 0.75
C ARG A 87 13.94 36.38 0.96
N SER A 88 13.31 37.04 -0.02
CA SER A 88 11.86 37.28 0.02
C SER A 88 11.07 35.98 0.02
N VAL A 89 11.43 35.01 -0.84
CA VAL A 89 10.82 33.66 -0.88
C VAL A 89 10.90 33.01 0.50
N THR A 90 12.09 32.99 1.12
CA THR A 90 12.27 32.44 2.48
C THR A 90 11.29 33.08 3.48
N SER A 91 11.25 34.43 3.54
CA SER A 91 10.37 35.18 4.45
C SER A 91 8.87 35.11 4.09
N CYS A 92 8.53 34.62 2.89
CA CYS A 92 7.17 34.27 2.51
C CYS A 92 6.78 32.85 2.96
N MET A 93 7.72 31.89 2.88
CA MET A 93 7.50 30.50 3.32
C MET A 93 7.33 30.37 4.84
N GLU A 94 7.86 31.32 5.61
CA GLU A 94 7.72 31.41 7.08
C GLU A 94 6.36 31.99 7.55
N ARG A 95 5.35 32.12 6.66
CA ARG A 95 4.05 32.73 6.95
C ARG A 95 2.90 31.77 6.70
N ASP A 96 1.82 31.90 7.48
CA ASP A 96 0.58 31.12 7.38
C ASP A 96 -0.10 31.17 5.98
N ARG A 97 0.26 32.15 5.14
CA ARG A 97 -0.27 32.33 3.77
C ARG A 97 0.85 32.70 2.79
N PRO A 98 1.64 31.72 2.32
CA PRO A 98 2.81 31.98 1.48
C PRO A 98 2.40 32.53 0.09
N LEU A 99 1.34 32.01 -0.55
CA LEU A 99 0.92 32.41 -1.91
C LEU A 99 0.80 33.94 -2.09
N SER A 100 0.10 34.63 -1.19
CA SER A 100 -0.09 36.09 -1.29
C SER A 100 1.21 36.90 -1.21
N CYS A 101 2.26 36.33 -0.62
CA CYS A 101 3.59 36.94 -0.54
C CYS A 101 4.45 36.55 -1.76
N LEU A 102 4.34 35.30 -2.23
CA LEU A 102 5.07 34.76 -3.38
C LEU A 102 4.56 35.25 -4.74
N ALA A 103 3.30 35.68 -4.84
CA ALA A 103 2.72 36.22 -6.07
C ALA A 103 3.56 37.36 -6.67
N ALA A 104 4.17 38.21 -5.82
CA ALA A 104 5.06 39.29 -6.23
C ALA A 104 6.41 38.82 -6.83
N VAL A 105 6.81 37.57 -6.56
CA VAL A 105 8.04 36.94 -7.08
C VAL A 105 7.76 36.13 -8.36
N MET A 106 6.60 35.47 -8.41
CA MET A 106 6.17 34.60 -9.52
C MET A 106 5.59 35.38 -10.71
N SER A 107 4.76 36.40 -10.45
CA SER A 107 4.05 37.16 -11.49
C SER A 107 4.99 37.85 -12.51
N PRO A 108 6.11 38.49 -12.12
CA PRO A 108 7.05 39.10 -13.07
C PRO A 108 7.75 38.11 -14.01
N ARG A 109 7.65 36.80 -13.74
CA ARG A 109 8.27 35.72 -14.50
C ARG A 109 7.27 34.89 -15.31
N SER A 110 5.99 35.25 -15.27
CA SER A 110 4.87 34.47 -15.82
C SER A 110 4.85 33.02 -15.32
N ALA A 111 5.25 32.81 -14.06
CA ALA A 111 5.39 31.48 -13.46
C ALA A 111 4.11 31.04 -12.75
N ASP A 112 3.56 29.86 -13.09
CA ASP A 112 2.46 29.24 -12.35
C ASP A 112 2.97 28.47 -11.11
N ARG A 113 4.27 28.14 -11.04
CA ARG A 113 4.87 27.29 -9.99
C ARG A 113 6.17 27.84 -9.41
N LEU A 114 6.37 27.58 -8.12
CA LEU A 114 7.62 27.81 -7.40
C LEU A 114 8.05 26.53 -6.67
N LEU A 115 9.25 26.05 -6.96
CA LEU A 115 9.94 25.01 -6.18
C LEU A 115 10.94 25.71 -5.23
N PHE A 116 10.75 25.54 -3.93
CA PHE A 116 11.68 25.97 -2.88
C PHE A 116 12.34 24.74 -2.26
N LEU A 117 13.67 24.65 -2.32
CA LEU A 117 14.46 23.59 -1.69
C LEU A 117 15.31 24.17 -0.56
N LEU A 118 15.22 23.57 0.62
CA LEU A 118 15.91 23.99 1.82
C LEU A 118 16.81 22.87 2.34
N ALA A 119 18.13 23.10 2.30
CA ALA A 119 19.13 22.19 2.86
C ALA A 119 19.58 22.68 4.25
N ARG A 120 19.39 21.84 5.27
CA ARG A 120 19.82 22.09 6.66
C ARG A 120 20.73 20.97 7.12
N VAL A 121 21.75 21.29 7.91
CA VAL A 121 22.43 20.26 8.73
C VAL A 121 21.51 19.94 9.91
N SER A 122 21.29 18.65 10.19
CA SER A 122 20.44 18.23 11.32
C SER A 122 21.04 18.71 12.64
N THR A 123 20.17 19.13 13.57
CA THR A 123 20.52 19.49 14.94
C THR A 123 20.84 18.27 15.81
N GLU A 124 20.40 17.08 15.39
CA GLU A 124 20.60 15.80 16.11
C GLU A 124 21.90 15.11 15.67
N ASP A 125 22.25 15.24 14.38
CA ASP A 125 23.45 14.63 13.79
C ASP A 125 24.08 15.58 12.77
N ALA A 126 25.23 16.14 13.14
CA ALA A 126 26.00 17.06 12.29
C ALA A 126 26.56 16.42 11.00
N ALA A 127 26.50 15.09 10.85
CA ALA A 127 26.83 14.38 9.62
C ALA A 127 25.59 14.12 8.73
N THR A 128 24.38 14.48 9.17
CA THR A 128 23.13 14.31 8.41
C THR A 128 22.63 15.64 7.86
N ILE A 129 22.35 15.67 6.56
CA ILE A 129 21.69 16.80 5.89
C ILE A 129 20.20 16.48 5.74
N GLN A 130 19.32 17.33 6.26
CA GLN A 130 17.89 17.33 5.96
C GLN A 130 17.66 18.18 4.71
N LEU A 131 16.98 17.61 3.72
CA LEU A 131 16.47 18.30 2.55
C LEU A 131 14.95 18.41 2.67
N THR A 132 14.43 19.62 2.79
CA THR A 132 12.99 19.92 2.74
C THR A 132 12.70 20.59 1.40
N ALA A 133 11.93 19.94 0.54
CA ALA A 133 11.46 20.52 -0.72
C ALA A 133 9.99 20.91 -0.61
N THR A 134 9.62 22.04 -1.20
CA THR A 134 8.26 22.59 -1.16
C THR A 134 7.87 23.12 -2.52
N VAL A 135 6.69 22.74 -3.02
CA VAL A 135 6.12 23.27 -4.27
C VAL A 135 4.88 24.09 -3.94
N VAL A 136 4.90 25.34 -4.39
CA VAL A 136 3.76 26.25 -4.38
C VAL A 136 3.27 26.41 -5.81
N MET A 137 1.97 26.26 -6.03
CA MET A 137 1.32 26.45 -7.33
C MET A 137 0.29 27.56 -7.18
N ALA A 138 0.13 28.41 -8.21
CA ALA A 138 -0.73 29.60 -8.14
C ALA A 138 -2.23 29.28 -7.97
N ASP A 139 -2.63 28.03 -8.22
CA ASP A 139 -4.00 27.50 -8.20
C ASP A 139 -4.28 26.51 -7.05
N ALA A 140 -3.31 26.22 -6.18
CA ALA A 140 -3.47 25.32 -5.03
C ALA A 140 -3.46 26.09 -3.70
N GLU A 141 -4.43 25.78 -2.81
CA GLU A 141 -4.51 26.40 -1.49
C GLU A 141 -3.37 25.97 -0.55
N THR A 142 -2.93 24.71 -0.66
CA THR A 142 -1.89 24.11 0.18
C THR A 142 -0.62 23.81 -0.63
N PRO A 143 0.58 24.22 -0.17
CA PRO A 143 1.82 23.81 -0.82
C PRO A 143 2.11 22.33 -0.55
N ALA A 144 2.63 21.61 -1.54
CA ALA A 144 3.12 20.25 -1.34
C ALA A 144 4.51 20.30 -0.70
N VAL A 145 4.80 19.40 0.24
CA VAL A 145 6.10 19.30 0.92
C VAL A 145 6.60 17.86 0.88
N ALA A 146 7.89 17.66 0.63
CA ALA A 146 8.56 16.38 0.81
C ALA A 146 9.90 16.57 1.52
N GLU A 147 10.29 15.59 2.34
CA GLU A 147 11.57 15.61 3.07
C GLU A 147 12.43 14.39 2.74
N ARG A 148 13.76 14.54 2.84
CA ARG A 148 14.72 13.44 2.72
C ARG A 148 15.96 13.71 3.57
N PHE A 149 16.42 12.69 4.28
CA PHE A 149 17.59 12.76 5.16
C PHE A 149 18.80 12.08 4.49
N CYS A 150 19.94 12.76 4.49
CA CYS A 150 21.15 12.36 3.80
C CYS A 150 22.31 12.24 4.81
N LYS A 151 22.47 11.05 5.42
CA LYS A 151 23.46 10.76 6.47
C LYS A 151 24.82 10.39 5.87
N GLY A 152 25.86 11.13 6.25
CA GLY A 152 27.24 10.91 5.77
C GLY A 152 27.44 11.14 4.27
N CYS A 153 26.56 11.92 3.64
CA CYS A 153 26.48 11.97 2.18
C CYS A 153 27.70 12.59 1.50
N THR A 154 28.20 11.87 0.48
CA THR A 154 29.06 12.41 -0.57
C THR A 154 28.28 13.41 -1.43
N GLU A 155 28.99 14.19 -2.25
CA GLU A 155 28.34 15.15 -3.16
C GLU A 155 27.37 14.46 -4.13
N ASP A 156 27.72 13.30 -4.67
CA ASP A 156 26.84 12.53 -5.57
C ASP A 156 25.63 11.93 -4.85
N ALA A 157 25.80 11.42 -3.62
CA ALA A 157 24.68 10.95 -2.81
C ALA A 157 23.70 12.09 -2.47
N LEU A 158 24.22 13.29 -2.21
CA LEU A 158 23.38 14.46 -1.99
C LEU A 158 22.68 14.92 -3.27
N ARG A 159 23.35 14.91 -4.42
CA ARG A 159 22.73 15.20 -5.73
C ARG A 159 21.61 14.21 -6.07
N ALA A 160 21.80 12.92 -5.77
CA ALA A 160 20.74 11.93 -5.88
C ALA A 160 19.56 12.27 -4.96
N ALA A 161 19.81 12.49 -3.67
CA ALA A 161 18.77 12.84 -2.69
C ALA A 161 18.00 14.12 -3.04
N VAL A 162 18.67 15.13 -3.63
CA VAL A 162 18.01 16.33 -4.18
C VAL A 162 17.07 15.98 -5.33
N ALA A 163 17.52 15.20 -6.32
CA ALA A 163 16.67 14.81 -7.45
C ALA A 163 15.48 13.93 -7.01
N GLU A 164 15.67 13.09 -6.00
CA GLU A 164 14.60 12.27 -5.41
C GLU A 164 13.56 13.13 -4.67
N VAL A 165 13.98 14.03 -3.78
CA VAL A 165 13.03 14.86 -3.00
C VAL A 165 12.32 15.91 -3.87
N VAL A 166 13.00 16.45 -4.90
CA VAL A 166 12.39 17.35 -5.89
C VAL A 166 11.35 16.61 -6.72
N ARG A 167 11.66 15.40 -7.21
CA ARG A 167 10.68 14.59 -7.97
C ARG A 167 9.47 14.24 -7.10
N ALA A 168 9.70 13.81 -5.86
CA ALA A 168 8.63 13.47 -4.92
C ALA A 168 7.68 14.66 -4.63
N VAL A 169 8.21 15.86 -4.37
CA VAL A 169 7.36 17.03 -4.12
C VAL A 169 6.61 17.51 -5.37
N ILE A 170 7.21 17.42 -6.56
CA ILE A 170 6.52 17.76 -7.82
C ILE A 170 5.40 16.77 -8.12
N GLN A 171 5.62 15.47 -7.90
CA GLN A 171 4.58 14.44 -8.03
C GLN A 171 3.45 14.67 -7.01
N SER A 172 3.79 14.93 -5.74
CA SER A 172 2.80 15.24 -4.70
C SER A 172 2.01 16.51 -5.01
N ALA A 173 2.62 17.53 -5.60
CA ALA A 173 1.93 18.75 -6.02
C ALA A 173 0.96 18.47 -7.17
N ALA A 174 1.39 17.74 -8.21
CA ALA A 174 0.54 17.41 -9.33
C ALA A 174 -0.68 16.56 -8.91
N VAL A 175 -0.49 15.57 -8.03
CA VAL A 175 -1.59 14.81 -7.40
C VAL A 175 -2.54 15.75 -6.63
N ALA A 176 -1.99 16.60 -5.75
CA ALA A 176 -2.79 17.53 -4.94
C ALA A 176 -3.56 18.57 -5.76
N SER A 177 -3.10 18.90 -6.98
CA SER A 177 -3.82 19.81 -7.88
C SER A 177 -5.14 19.24 -8.40
N GLY A 178 -5.29 17.91 -8.46
CA GLY A 178 -6.41 17.24 -9.14
C GLY A 178 -6.50 17.50 -10.65
N ARG A 179 -5.55 18.23 -11.27
CA ARG A 179 -5.64 18.69 -12.67
C ARG A 179 -5.35 17.59 -13.69
N THR A 180 -4.58 16.58 -13.32
CA THR A 180 -4.28 15.41 -14.16
C THR A 180 -4.95 14.19 -13.55
N VAL A 181 -5.87 13.57 -14.30
CA VAL A 181 -6.72 12.49 -13.80
C VAL A 181 -6.70 11.30 -14.76
N VAL A 182 -6.56 10.10 -14.22
CA VAL A 182 -6.86 8.85 -14.95
C VAL A 182 -8.15 8.27 -14.42
N VAL A 183 -9.11 8.07 -15.32
CA VAL A 183 -10.38 7.39 -15.06
C VAL A 183 -10.24 5.95 -15.54
N VAL A 184 -10.14 5.01 -14.61
CA VAL A 184 -10.09 3.58 -14.96
C VAL A 184 -11.52 3.05 -14.90
N THR A 185 -11.95 2.38 -15.96
CA THR A 185 -13.23 1.67 -16.01
C THR A 185 -12.97 0.19 -16.27
N ALA A 186 -13.37 -0.67 -15.35
CA ALA A 186 -13.14 -2.10 -15.40
C ALA A 186 -14.47 -2.86 -15.52
N THR A 187 -14.46 -3.97 -16.25
CA THR A 187 -15.55 -4.94 -16.29
C THR A 187 -14.98 -6.30 -15.87
N PRO A 188 -15.56 -7.01 -14.89
CA PRO A 188 -16.83 -6.75 -14.17
C PRO A 188 -16.78 -5.64 -13.10
N ALA A 189 -17.95 -5.31 -12.53
CA ALA A 189 -18.09 -4.41 -11.37
C ALA A 189 -17.40 -4.90 -10.08
N THR A 190 -17.04 -6.18 -10.00
CA THR A 190 -16.28 -6.79 -8.89
C THR A 190 -14.77 -6.59 -9.03
N ALA A 191 -14.30 -5.81 -10.01
CA ALA A 191 -12.89 -5.53 -10.19
C ALA A 191 -12.37 -4.51 -9.16
N TRP A 192 -11.14 -4.70 -8.72
CA TRP A 192 -10.33 -3.69 -8.03
C TRP A 192 -9.16 -3.25 -8.91
N ILE A 193 -8.58 -2.09 -8.60
CA ILE A 193 -7.37 -1.61 -9.27
C ILE A 193 -6.25 -1.29 -8.28
N SER A 194 -5.03 -1.49 -8.77
CA SER A 194 -3.80 -0.97 -8.18
C SER A 194 -3.14 -0.03 -9.19
N PHE A 195 -3.04 1.25 -8.82
CA PHE A 195 -2.45 2.31 -9.63
C PHE A 195 -1.04 2.61 -9.10
N ASP A 196 -0.02 2.37 -9.92
CA ASP A 196 1.40 2.42 -9.53
C ASP A 196 1.69 1.64 -8.22
N GLY A 197 1.05 0.47 -8.05
CA GLY A 197 1.20 -0.39 -6.87
C GLY A 197 0.32 -0.01 -5.67
N ASN A 198 -0.40 1.12 -5.72
CA ASN A 198 -1.32 1.55 -4.66
C ASN A 198 -2.76 1.14 -5.01
N MET A 199 -3.42 0.39 -4.12
CA MET A 199 -4.84 0.06 -4.25
C MET A 199 -5.68 1.34 -4.26
N VAL A 200 -6.63 1.44 -5.20
CA VAL A 200 -7.58 2.56 -5.28
C VAL A 200 -9.00 2.02 -5.17
N PRO A 201 -9.87 2.59 -4.31
CA PRO A 201 -11.28 2.20 -4.25
C PRO A 201 -11.99 2.48 -5.57
N MET A 202 -12.88 1.57 -5.97
CA MET A 202 -13.73 1.72 -7.16
C MET A 202 -15.20 1.88 -6.77
N GLU A 203 -15.92 2.69 -7.53
CA GLU A 203 -17.37 2.86 -7.47
C GLU A 203 -18.03 1.91 -8.49
N SER A 204 -19.01 1.11 -8.07
CA SER A 204 -19.78 0.27 -8.99
C SER A 204 -20.83 1.09 -9.74
N VAL A 205 -20.64 1.29 -11.03
CA VAL A 205 -21.50 2.08 -11.90
C VAL A 205 -21.97 1.23 -13.08
N ALA A 206 -23.27 0.92 -13.13
CA ALA A 206 -23.94 0.24 -14.24
C ALA A 206 -23.26 -1.08 -14.72
N GLY A 207 -22.77 -1.90 -13.79
CA GLY A 207 -22.10 -3.17 -14.10
C GLY A 207 -20.60 -3.06 -14.41
N THR A 208 -20.03 -1.85 -14.32
CA THR A 208 -18.58 -1.60 -14.41
C THR A 208 -18.06 -1.02 -13.09
N ALA A 209 -16.81 -1.32 -12.73
CA ALA A 209 -16.12 -0.68 -11.62
C ALA A 209 -15.39 0.56 -12.15
N ARG A 210 -15.56 1.73 -11.52
CA ARG A 210 -14.96 2.99 -11.96
C ARG A 210 -14.14 3.63 -10.85
N ALA A 211 -12.90 4.01 -11.15
CA ALA A 211 -12.05 4.80 -10.28
C ALA A 211 -11.63 6.10 -10.97
N LYS A 212 -11.41 7.15 -10.18
CA LYS A 212 -10.83 8.42 -10.63
C LYS A 212 -9.56 8.67 -9.81
N VAL A 213 -8.40 8.60 -10.45
CA VAL A 213 -7.09 8.77 -9.82
C VAL A 213 -6.54 10.13 -10.20
N ALA A 214 -6.44 11.06 -9.25
CA ALA A 214 -5.61 12.25 -9.41
C ALA A 214 -4.13 11.81 -9.40
N THR A 215 -3.38 12.19 -10.42
CA THR A 215 -2.02 11.70 -10.66
C THR A 215 -1.09 12.81 -11.18
N PHE A 216 0.20 12.51 -11.33
CA PHE A 216 1.17 13.39 -11.97
C PHE A 216 1.22 13.15 -13.50
N PRO A 217 1.80 14.06 -14.32
CA PRO A 217 2.00 13.80 -15.74
C PRO A 217 3.13 12.77 -15.95
N GLY A 218 2.89 11.73 -16.75
CA GLY A 218 3.88 10.67 -16.99
C GLY A 218 3.28 9.32 -17.36
N ALA A 219 4.13 8.30 -17.43
CA ALA A 219 3.70 6.92 -17.65
C ALA A 219 3.41 6.21 -16.32
N HIS A 220 2.20 5.69 -16.19
CA HIS A 220 1.69 4.94 -15.04
C HIS A 220 1.40 3.49 -15.40
N THR A 221 1.41 2.63 -14.39
CA THR A 221 1.04 1.22 -14.51
C THR A 221 -0.24 0.97 -13.71
N VAL A 222 -1.32 0.57 -14.39
CA VAL A 222 -2.57 0.19 -13.75
C VAL A 222 -2.73 -1.32 -13.84
N THR A 223 -2.79 -1.97 -12.68
CA THR A 223 -3.14 -3.39 -12.58
C THR A 223 -4.62 -3.49 -12.23
N VAL A 224 -5.37 -4.32 -12.95
CA VAL A 224 -6.82 -4.52 -12.81
C VAL A 224 -7.07 -6.00 -12.56
N GLU A 225 -7.79 -6.32 -11.49
CA GLU A 225 -7.96 -7.68 -10.97
C GLU A 225 -9.41 -7.92 -10.51
N SER A 226 -9.91 -9.15 -10.63
CA SER A 226 -11.20 -9.57 -10.09
C SER A 226 -11.22 -11.10 -9.89
N PRO A 227 -11.96 -11.66 -8.93
CA PRO A 227 -11.98 -13.11 -8.67
C PRO A 227 -12.58 -13.86 -9.87
N GLY A 228 -11.96 -14.97 -10.28
CA GLY A 228 -12.35 -15.67 -11.52
C GLY A 228 -11.93 -14.99 -12.83
N PHE A 229 -11.11 -13.94 -12.80
CA PHE A 229 -10.59 -13.26 -14.00
C PHE A 229 -9.06 -13.19 -14.02
N GLN A 230 -8.47 -13.12 -15.21
CA GLN A 230 -7.04 -12.88 -15.40
C GLN A 230 -6.67 -11.42 -15.10
N SER A 231 -5.69 -11.21 -14.22
CA SER A 231 -5.10 -9.89 -13.93
C SER A 231 -4.58 -9.22 -15.22
N GLN A 232 -4.90 -7.95 -15.40
CA GLN A 232 -4.49 -7.15 -16.57
C GLN A 232 -3.62 -5.98 -16.13
N ILE A 233 -2.43 -5.84 -16.72
CA ILE A 233 -1.50 -4.74 -16.47
C ILE A 233 -1.46 -3.84 -17.70
N ILE A 234 -2.07 -2.66 -17.62
CA ILE A 234 -2.04 -1.64 -18.67
C ILE A 234 -1.08 -0.51 -18.33
N LYS A 235 -0.59 0.19 -19.36
CA LYS A 235 0.22 1.41 -19.22
C LYS A 235 -0.56 2.60 -19.74
N VAL A 236 -0.70 3.63 -18.90
CA VAL A 236 -1.44 4.88 -19.21
C VAL A 236 -0.44 6.03 -19.18
N VAL A 237 -0.46 6.93 -20.17
CA VAL A 237 0.48 8.06 -20.22
C VAL A 237 -0.28 9.36 -19.95
N ALA A 238 -0.49 9.66 -18.66
CA ALA A 238 -1.24 10.79 -18.18
C ALA A 238 -0.63 12.13 -18.66
N VAL A 239 -1.43 12.96 -19.31
CA VAL A 239 -1.02 14.26 -19.85
C VAL A 239 -1.45 15.38 -18.91
N GLU A 240 -0.57 16.37 -18.72
CA GLU A 240 -0.77 17.49 -17.80
C GLU A 240 -2.09 18.24 -18.06
N GLY A 241 -2.89 18.44 -17.01
CA GLY A 241 -4.16 19.16 -17.09
C GLY A 241 -5.30 18.43 -17.83
N THR A 242 -5.16 17.13 -18.10
CA THR A 242 -6.17 16.33 -18.80
C THR A 242 -6.77 15.23 -17.95
N THR A 243 -8.01 14.86 -18.26
CA THR A 243 -8.61 13.59 -17.81
C THR A 243 -8.47 12.57 -18.93
N GLN A 244 -7.88 11.42 -18.65
CA GLN A 244 -7.77 10.29 -19.60
C GLN A 244 -8.64 9.13 -19.13
N GLU A 245 -9.34 8.48 -20.06
CA GLU A 245 -10.08 7.25 -19.76
C GLU A 245 -9.27 6.01 -20.18
N ALA A 246 -9.20 5.04 -19.28
CA ALA A 246 -8.44 3.81 -19.40
C ALA A 246 -9.38 2.60 -19.20
N PRO A 247 -10.15 2.21 -20.23
CA PRO A 247 -11.09 1.10 -20.14
C PRO A 247 -10.36 -0.26 -20.20
N VAL A 248 -10.76 -1.19 -19.33
CA VAL A 248 -10.21 -2.55 -19.23
C VAL A 248 -11.35 -3.57 -19.13
N ALA A 249 -11.49 -4.42 -20.13
CA ALA A 249 -12.29 -5.62 -20.02
C ALA A 249 -11.40 -6.76 -19.52
N LEU A 250 -11.70 -7.33 -18.35
CA LEU A 250 -10.99 -8.53 -17.88
C LEU A 250 -11.48 -9.78 -18.63
N VAL A 251 -10.57 -10.73 -18.82
CA VAL A 251 -10.88 -12.03 -19.44
C VAL A 251 -11.08 -13.06 -18.32
N ALA A 252 -12.18 -13.82 -18.37
CA ALA A 252 -12.46 -14.85 -17.38
C ALA A 252 -11.36 -15.93 -17.36
N ALA A 253 -10.97 -16.36 -16.17
CA ALA A 253 -9.96 -17.40 -16.00
C ALA A 253 -10.44 -18.72 -16.63
N GLY A 254 -9.58 -19.35 -17.44
CA GLY A 254 -9.93 -20.55 -18.20
C GLY A 254 -10.65 -20.31 -19.53
N ALA A 255 -11.07 -19.08 -19.86
CA ALA A 255 -11.66 -18.78 -21.16
C ALA A 255 -10.62 -18.94 -22.29
N THR A 256 -10.77 -19.98 -23.12
CA THR A 256 -9.95 -20.17 -24.33
C THR A 256 -10.22 -19.03 -25.31
N ILE A 257 -9.28 -18.08 -25.40
CA ILE A 257 -9.30 -16.99 -26.37
C ILE A 257 -9.48 -17.59 -27.78
N PRO A 258 -10.57 -17.29 -28.50
CA PRO A 258 -10.78 -17.79 -29.85
C PRO A 258 -9.60 -17.38 -30.74
N GLY A 259 -8.95 -18.37 -31.36
CA GLY A 259 -7.64 -18.18 -32.00
C GLY A 259 -7.63 -17.06 -33.02
N GLY A 260 -7.13 -15.89 -32.62
CA GLY A 260 -6.97 -14.74 -33.50
C GLY A 260 -6.13 -15.11 -34.72
N PRO A 261 -6.44 -14.61 -35.93
CA PRO A 261 -5.78 -15.03 -37.16
C PRO A 261 -4.28 -14.74 -37.06
N GLN A 262 -3.47 -15.82 -37.02
CA GLN A 262 -2.02 -15.70 -36.90
C GLN A 262 -1.47 -14.88 -38.08
N GLY A 263 -0.98 -13.69 -37.77
CA GLY A 263 -0.28 -12.84 -38.73
C GLY A 263 0.95 -13.57 -39.23
N ARG A 264 0.90 -14.06 -40.47
CA ARG A 264 2.07 -14.66 -41.13
C ARG A 264 3.14 -13.60 -41.31
N GLU A 265 4.17 -13.62 -40.47
CA GLU A 265 5.44 -12.95 -40.74
C GLU A 265 6.08 -13.58 -41.98
N GLY A 266 5.77 -13.01 -43.14
CA GLY A 266 6.30 -13.47 -44.42
C GLY A 266 7.79 -13.17 -44.53
N SER A 267 8.63 -14.18 -44.26
CA SER A 267 10.09 -14.14 -44.48
C SER A 267 10.44 -13.89 -45.96
N ALA A 268 10.42 -12.62 -46.37
CA ALA A 268 10.66 -12.16 -47.73
C ALA A 268 12.15 -12.24 -48.11
N ARG A 269 12.65 -13.46 -48.38
CA ARG A 269 13.97 -13.66 -49.02
C ARG A 269 13.91 -13.24 -50.50
N GLY A 270 13.98 -11.94 -50.74
CA GLY A 270 14.01 -11.33 -52.07
C GLY A 270 15.25 -11.77 -52.86
N ARG A 271 15.07 -12.75 -53.76
CA ARG A 271 16.14 -13.25 -54.64
C ARG A 271 16.26 -12.34 -55.87
N LEU A 272 17.00 -11.24 -55.74
CA LEU A 272 17.19 -10.28 -56.83
C LEU A 272 18.06 -10.88 -57.94
N VAL A 273 17.49 -10.99 -59.14
CA VAL A 273 18.18 -11.40 -60.38
C VAL A 273 18.88 -10.19 -60.99
N ALA A 274 20.14 -10.34 -61.39
CA ALA A 274 20.92 -9.27 -62.01
C ALA A 274 20.63 -9.16 -63.52
N PRO A 275 20.28 -7.97 -64.04
CA PRO A 275 20.43 -7.65 -65.46
C PRO A 275 21.87 -7.26 -65.78
N ALA A 276 22.34 -7.58 -66.99
CA ALA A 276 23.67 -7.20 -67.47
C ALA A 276 23.63 -5.98 -68.41
N GLY A 277 24.75 -5.25 -68.48
CA GLY A 277 24.91 -4.03 -69.28
C GLY A 277 24.67 -2.75 -68.45
N GLY A 278 25.50 -1.71 -68.48
CA GLY A 278 26.81 -1.55 -69.11
C GLY A 278 26.84 -0.44 -70.17
N LEU A 279 27.54 0.66 -69.85
CA LEU A 279 28.14 1.71 -70.71
C LEU A 279 28.45 2.94 -69.82
N GLY A 280 29.31 3.87 -70.28
CA GLY A 280 29.22 5.26 -69.81
C GLY A 280 30.35 5.80 -68.90
N ALA A 281 31.43 6.19 -69.55
CA ALA A 281 32.48 7.11 -69.13
C ALA A 281 32.04 8.46 -68.51
N ARG A 282 32.96 9.11 -67.73
CA ARG A 282 33.29 10.53 -67.97
C ARG A 282 33.63 11.59 -66.87
N TRP A 283 34.59 11.41 -65.95
CA TRP A 283 35.52 12.49 -65.44
C TRP A 283 35.06 13.83 -64.75
N CYS A 284 35.85 14.23 -63.72
CA CYS A 284 36.28 15.60 -63.33
C CYS A 284 35.35 16.66 -62.68
N ARG A 285 35.68 17.03 -61.42
CA ARG A 285 36.31 18.31 -60.97
C ARG A 285 36.83 18.15 -59.51
N ARG A 286 38.05 18.61 -59.12
CA ARG A 286 38.42 19.97 -58.64
C ARG A 286 37.40 20.54 -57.64
N GLY A 287 37.65 20.60 -56.33
CA GLY A 287 38.61 21.44 -55.59
C GLY A 287 37.84 22.12 -54.44
N ASP A 288 38.40 22.86 -53.46
CA ASP A 288 39.78 23.28 -53.17
C ASP A 288 39.86 23.76 -51.69
N ARG A 289 41.02 23.60 -51.00
CA ARG A 289 41.38 24.06 -49.62
C ARG A 289 40.52 23.55 -48.43
N GLY A 290 41.08 23.34 -47.23
CA GLY A 290 42.51 23.27 -46.84
C GLY A 290 42.77 23.28 -45.31
N ASP A 291 43.91 22.70 -44.89
CA ASP A 291 44.81 23.10 -43.77
C ASP A 291 44.30 23.32 -42.31
N ARG A 292 45.05 23.08 -41.21
CA ARG A 292 46.31 22.35 -40.84
C ARG A 292 46.43 22.48 -39.28
N ARG A 293 47.29 21.86 -38.43
CA ARG A 293 48.57 21.07 -38.46
C ARG A 293 48.45 19.91 -37.42
N HIS A 294 49.10 18.75 -37.58
CA HIS A 294 50.42 18.29 -37.06
C HIS A 294 50.66 18.35 -35.53
N ALA A 295 51.46 17.46 -34.90
CA ALA A 295 52.39 16.46 -35.47
C ALA A 295 52.53 15.17 -34.62
N HIS A 296 52.93 14.08 -35.29
CA HIS A 296 53.58 12.90 -34.70
C HIS A 296 55.07 12.93 -35.13
N LEU A 297 55.98 12.40 -34.32
CA LEU A 297 57.31 11.94 -34.77
C LEU A 297 57.65 10.59 -34.12
N SER A 298 58.73 9.94 -34.58
CA SER A 298 59.02 8.52 -34.31
C SER A 298 60.52 8.23 -34.17
N GLY A 299 60.88 7.14 -33.47
CA GLY A 299 62.27 6.70 -33.25
C GLY A 299 62.37 5.22 -32.83
N ARG A 300 63.19 4.43 -33.54
CA ARG A 300 63.34 2.96 -33.43
C ARG A 300 64.34 2.56 -32.32
N GLY A 301 64.32 1.30 -31.85
CA GLY A 301 65.56 0.68 -31.30
C GLY A 301 65.50 -0.61 -30.46
N LEU A 302 65.43 -1.78 -31.12
CA LEU A 302 66.10 -3.08 -30.77
C LEU A 302 65.82 -3.85 -29.43
N HIS A 303 65.76 -5.19 -29.59
CA HIS A 303 65.85 -6.32 -28.61
C HIS A 303 64.84 -6.40 -27.43
N GLY A 304 64.32 -7.57 -27.03
CA GLY A 304 64.28 -8.90 -27.69
C GLY A 304 64.17 -10.11 -26.74
N ARG A 305 63.22 -11.05 -27.01
CA ARG A 305 62.97 -12.35 -26.31
C ARG A 305 62.59 -12.26 -24.81
N SER A 306 61.97 -13.25 -24.16
CA SER A 306 60.96 -14.28 -24.52
C SER A 306 60.50 -14.99 -23.20
N SER A 307 59.47 -15.84 -23.28
CA SER A 307 59.21 -17.01 -22.39
C SER A 307 59.06 -16.85 -20.86
N CYS A 308 57.85 -17.15 -20.38
CA CYS A 308 57.49 -18.03 -19.24
C CYS A 308 58.23 -17.97 -17.88
N SER A 309 57.44 -17.62 -16.85
CA SER A 309 57.24 -18.39 -15.59
C SER A 309 58.25 -18.35 -14.43
N PHE A 310 57.64 -18.36 -13.22
CA PHE A 310 58.15 -18.73 -11.88
C PHE A 310 58.98 -17.74 -11.03
N GLU A 311 58.60 -17.75 -9.74
CA GLU A 311 59.21 -17.29 -8.47
C GLU A 311 60.01 -15.98 -8.28
N ALA A 312 59.52 -15.19 -7.31
CA ALA A 312 60.21 -14.54 -6.17
C ALA A 312 61.55 -13.79 -6.35
N VAL A 313 61.61 -12.53 -5.85
CA VAL A 313 62.64 -12.10 -4.88
C VAL A 313 62.28 -10.79 -4.14
N LEU A 314 62.72 -10.75 -2.87
CA LEU A 314 62.73 -9.70 -1.83
C LEU A 314 62.83 -8.21 -2.24
N ARG A 315 62.17 -7.34 -1.46
CA ARG A 315 62.79 -6.29 -0.59
C ARG A 315 61.77 -5.72 0.40
N LEU A 316 61.86 -6.06 1.70
CA LEU A 316 62.60 -5.35 2.77
C LEU A 316 61.96 -4.02 3.25
N GLY A 317 61.18 -4.11 4.33
CA GLY A 317 60.83 -2.99 5.22
C GLY A 317 60.97 -3.42 6.68
N ARG A 318 61.86 -2.78 7.46
CA ARG A 318 62.12 -3.13 8.87
C ARG A 318 61.19 -2.35 9.82
N VAL A 319 60.56 -3.06 10.76
CA VAL A 319 60.30 -2.53 12.12
C VAL A 319 60.72 -3.60 13.13
N ARG A 320 61.31 -3.19 14.26
CA ARG A 320 61.81 -4.10 15.31
C ARG A 320 60.74 -4.40 16.37
N ARG A 321 60.83 -5.59 16.95
CA ARG A 321 60.10 -5.99 18.17
C ARG A 321 60.37 -5.07 19.36
N ARG A 322 59.50 -5.16 20.37
CA ARG A 322 59.95 -5.36 21.75
C ARG A 322 59.15 -6.50 22.38
N ASP A 323 59.80 -7.38 23.11
CA ASP A 323 59.26 -8.67 23.57
C ASP A 323 58.68 -8.61 25.00
N GLY A 324 57.76 -9.55 25.32
CA GLY A 324 57.28 -9.81 26.69
C GLY A 324 55.83 -10.31 26.77
N GLY A 325 55.51 -11.56 27.11
CA GLY A 325 56.33 -12.77 27.18
C GLY A 325 56.19 -13.58 28.49
N ARG A 326 55.81 -14.87 28.37
CA ARG A 326 55.64 -15.92 29.43
C ARG A 326 54.34 -15.84 30.26
N ARG A 327 53.74 -16.95 30.74
CA ARG A 327 53.91 -18.42 30.48
C ARG A 327 52.75 -19.23 31.13
N SER A 328 52.41 -20.40 30.56
CA SER A 328 51.76 -21.60 31.19
C SER A 328 50.40 -21.41 31.89
N SER A 329 49.53 -22.41 32.08
CA SER A 329 49.47 -23.86 31.77
C SER A 329 47.97 -24.25 31.70
N ALA A 330 47.45 -25.12 30.83
CA ALA A 330 47.78 -26.54 30.54
C ALA A 330 47.25 -27.53 31.61
N GLY A 331 46.21 -28.30 31.26
CA GLY A 331 45.49 -29.29 32.08
C GLY A 331 44.08 -28.82 32.52
N GLY A 332 43.03 -29.66 32.58
CA GLY A 332 42.89 -31.04 32.07
C GLY A 332 41.73 -31.82 32.72
N ARG A 333 40.80 -32.37 31.91
CA ARG A 333 39.80 -33.43 32.19
C ARG A 333 39.21 -33.54 33.63
N ARG A 334 37.89 -33.33 33.78
CA ARG A 334 36.87 -34.42 33.80
C ARG A 334 35.44 -33.91 34.00
N ASP A 335 34.48 -34.80 33.77
CA ASP A 335 33.03 -34.68 33.97
C ASP A 335 32.66 -34.73 35.47
N LEU A 336 31.54 -34.09 35.86
CA LEU A 336 30.53 -34.69 36.75
C LEU A 336 29.24 -33.85 36.87
N LEU A 337 28.23 -34.45 37.52
CA LEU A 337 26.82 -34.04 37.56
C LEU A 337 26.46 -33.10 38.73
N ALA A 338 25.52 -32.20 38.45
CA ALA A 338 24.34 -31.83 39.26
C ALA A 338 24.44 -31.13 40.66
N ALA A 339 23.38 -30.32 40.87
CA ALA A 339 22.72 -29.97 42.14
C ALA A 339 23.34 -28.89 43.07
N HIS A 340 22.44 -28.38 43.92
CA HIS A 340 22.64 -27.40 45.02
C HIS A 340 23.00 -25.95 44.63
N SER A 341 22.54 -24.91 45.35
CA SER A 341 21.49 -24.81 46.37
C SER A 341 21.00 -23.36 46.46
N ALA A 342 19.78 -23.15 46.97
CA ALA A 342 19.40 -21.84 47.49
C ALA A 342 20.29 -21.41 48.66
N ARG A 343 20.55 -20.11 48.80
CA ARG A 343 20.89 -19.46 50.08
C ARG A 343 20.64 -17.95 50.08
N ASP A 344 20.27 -17.51 51.28
CA ASP A 344 19.79 -16.19 51.67
C ASP A 344 20.76 -15.04 51.35
N VAL A 345 20.21 -13.86 51.03
CA VAL A 345 20.97 -12.59 51.00
C VAL A 345 20.35 -11.59 51.98
N PHE A 346 21.16 -11.14 52.93
CA PHE A 346 20.78 -10.19 53.97
C PHE A 346 20.48 -8.79 53.42
N TRP A 347 19.45 -8.13 53.96
CA TRP A 347 19.21 -6.69 53.79
C TRP A 347 20.10 -5.85 54.75
N PRO A 348 20.85 -4.85 54.25
CA PRO A 348 21.44 -3.80 55.07
C PRO A 348 20.55 -2.54 55.11
N ALA A 349 20.26 -2.02 56.29
CA ALA A 349 19.41 -0.83 56.46
C ALA A 349 20.14 0.50 56.11
N PRO A 350 19.43 1.52 55.58
CA PRO A 350 20.03 2.79 55.19
C PRO A 350 20.42 3.67 56.40
N ARG A 351 21.63 4.25 56.37
CA ARG A 351 22.12 5.17 57.41
C ARG A 351 21.47 6.55 57.32
N ARG A 352 20.84 7.00 58.41
CA ARG A 352 20.37 8.40 58.56
C ARG A 352 21.57 9.37 58.51
N ARG A 353 21.51 10.40 57.66
CA ARG A 353 22.32 11.62 57.81
C ARG A 353 21.47 12.74 58.41
N ARG A 354 22.04 13.51 59.33
CA ARG A 354 21.41 14.71 59.90
C ARG A 354 21.60 15.88 58.93
N LEU A 355 20.59 16.74 58.81
CA LEU A 355 20.74 18.11 58.33
C LEU A 355 20.63 19.07 59.52
N VAL A 356 21.40 20.15 59.48
CA VAL A 356 21.41 21.23 60.48
C VAL A 356 20.87 22.49 59.79
N PRO A 357 19.96 23.26 60.42
CA PRO A 357 19.36 24.42 59.78
C PRO A 357 20.25 25.66 59.86
N HIS A 358 20.25 26.44 58.78
CA HIS A 358 20.53 27.87 58.80
C HIS A 358 19.33 28.60 58.18
N GLY A 359 19.00 29.78 58.72
CA GLY A 359 17.90 30.61 58.25
C GLY A 359 18.31 32.07 58.06
N LEU A 360 17.30 32.94 57.89
CA LEU A 360 17.40 34.35 57.47
C LEU A 360 17.75 34.50 55.96
N ALA A 361 17.32 35.56 55.25
CA ALA A 361 16.66 36.78 55.71
C ALA A 361 15.45 37.19 54.81
N LEU A 362 14.70 38.21 55.23
CA LEU A 362 13.52 38.72 54.52
C LEU A 362 13.89 39.62 53.32
N ALA A 363 13.07 39.57 52.27
CA ALA A 363 12.95 40.66 51.29
C ALA A 363 11.47 40.96 50.99
N ARG A 364 10.93 42.05 51.54
CA ARG A 364 9.57 42.54 51.23
C ARG A 364 9.59 43.35 49.92
N ARG A 365 8.70 43.05 48.97
CA ARG A 365 8.22 44.06 48.00
C ARG A 365 6.70 44.17 48.06
N ARG A 366 6.21 45.40 47.89
CA ARG A 366 4.79 45.79 47.98
C ARG A 366 4.21 45.90 46.58
N HIS A 367 3.00 45.42 46.36
CA HIS A 367 2.11 46.03 45.37
C HIS A 367 0.86 46.58 46.06
N ARG A 368 0.32 47.68 45.52
CA ARG A 368 -0.72 48.50 46.16
C ARG A 368 -2.13 47.97 45.84
N ARG A 369 -3.05 48.13 46.80
CA ARG A 369 -4.49 48.19 46.50
C ARG A 369 -4.82 49.53 45.83
N LEU A 370 -5.78 49.52 44.91
CA LEU A 370 -6.73 50.61 44.68
C LEU A 370 -8.15 50.03 44.73
N GLY A 371 -9.16 50.89 44.94
CA GLY A 371 -10.50 50.49 45.43
C GLY A 371 -11.61 50.32 44.36
N PRO A 372 -12.85 50.04 44.81
CA PRO A 372 -13.99 49.67 43.95
C PRO A 372 -15.05 50.78 43.75
N GLY A 373 -16.04 50.51 42.88
CA GLY A 373 -17.18 51.38 42.50
C GLY A 373 -17.16 51.69 40.99
N ILE A 374 -18.25 51.99 40.26
CA ILE A 374 -19.69 52.22 40.53
C ILE A 374 -20.43 51.70 39.25
N LEU A 375 -21.40 50.76 39.28
CA LEU A 375 -22.86 50.89 39.45
C LEU A 375 -23.65 51.56 38.28
N MET A 376 -24.79 50.94 37.87
CA MET A 376 -25.77 51.31 36.80
C MET A 376 -25.29 51.12 35.33
N ASN A 377 -26.08 50.69 34.33
CA ASN A 377 -27.54 50.46 34.15
C ASN A 377 -27.88 48.96 33.97
N LYS A 378 -29.08 48.41 34.22
CA LYS A 378 -30.47 48.76 33.82
C LYS A 378 -30.81 48.50 32.34
N ASP A 379 -31.80 47.65 32.14
CA ASP A 379 -32.35 47.18 30.86
C ASP A 379 -33.11 48.28 30.09
N PRO A 380 -33.48 48.00 28.83
CA PRO A 380 -34.91 47.94 28.58
C PRO A 380 -35.39 46.63 27.94
N VAL A 381 -36.51 46.17 28.49
CA VAL A 381 -37.48 45.24 27.88
C VAL A 381 -37.71 45.56 26.40
N MET A 382 -37.69 44.53 25.54
CA MET A 382 -38.53 44.53 24.35
C MET A 382 -39.13 43.14 24.09
N SER A 383 -40.45 43.06 24.13
CA SER A 383 -41.25 41.87 23.90
C SER A 383 -41.63 41.73 22.43
N GLN A 384 -41.61 40.51 21.88
CA GLN A 384 -42.81 39.80 21.39
C GLN A 384 -42.46 38.48 20.70
N GLU A 385 -43.29 37.46 20.90
CA GLU A 385 -43.34 36.27 20.05
C GLU A 385 -43.94 36.63 18.68
N PRO A 386 -43.81 35.75 17.68
CA PRO A 386 -45.07 35.18 17.18
C PRO A 386 -45.04 33.66 16.99
N THR A 387 -45.91 32.98 17.72
CA THR A 387 -46.26 31.57 17.49
C THR A 387 -46.77 31.32 16.06
N ARG A 388 -46.30 30.28 15.36
CA ARG A 388 -46.86 29.83 14.07
C ARG A 388 -47.01 28.30 13.95
N PRO A 389 -48.08 27.69 14.48
CA PRO A 389 -48.31 26.25 14.41
C PRO A 389 -49.23 25.85 13.23
N PHE A 390 -48.75 25.96 11.97
CA PHE A 390 -49.61 25.70 10.80
C PHE A 390 -49.05 24.79 9.68
N ALA A 391 -47.80 24.30 9.77
CA ALA A 391 -47.23 23.43 8.73
C ALA A 391 -47.78 21.98 8.74
N LEU A 392 -48.04 21.39 9.92
CA LEU A 392 -48.31 19.95 10.03
C LEU A 392 -49.69 19.50 9.51
N ARG A 393 -50.70 20.38 9.43
CA ARG A 393 -52.07 19.98 9.04
C ARG A 393 -52.26 19.79 7.54
N ALA A 394 -51.43 20.40 6.69
CA ALA A 394 -51.49 20.19 5.24
C ALA A 394 -50.98 18.80 4.84
N LEU A 395 -49.92 18.31 5.50
CA LEU A 395 -49.23 17.08 5.15
C LEU A 395 -50.04 15.82 5.50
N MET A 396 -50.79 15.82 6.61
CA MET A 396 -51.69 14.70 6.96
C MET A 396 -52.86 14.54 5.98
N LEU A 397 -53.43 15.63 5.45
CA LEU A 397 -54.56 15.53 4.52
C LEU A 397 -54.19 14.90 3.17
N ILE A 398 -52.96 15.12 2.70
CA ILE A 398 -52.43 14.49 1.48
C ILE A 398 -52.22 12.98 1.71
N ALA A 399 -51.68 12.59 2.87
CA ALA A 399 -51.47 11.18 3.22
C ALA A 399 -52.79 10.39 3.34
N VAL A 400 -53.82 10.97 3.97
CA VAL A 400 -55.14 10.32 4.11
C VAL A 400 -55.83 10.15 2.75
N ALA A 401 -55.78 11.17 1.88
CA ALA A 401 -56.36 11.08 0.53
C ALA A 401 -55.73 9.94 -0.30
N ALA A 402 -54.41 9.80 -0.26
CA ALA A 402 -53.69 8.72 -0.94
C ALA A 402 -54.08 7.33 -0.41
N LEU A 403 -54.22 7.16 0.91
CA LEU A 403 -54.65 5.90 1.52
C LEU A 403 -56.10 5.52 1.17
N THR A 404 -57.02 6.49 1.08
CA THR A 404 -58.41 6.21 0.68
C THR A 404 -58.56 5.81 -0.79
N ALA A 405 -57.66 6.27 -1.68
CA ALA A 405 -57.69 5.89 -3.09
C ALA A 405 -57.35 4.41 -3.33
N PHE A 406 -56.57 3.79 -2.44
CA PHE A 406 -56.10 2.41 -2.59
C PHE A 406 -57.16 1.34 -2.24
N TRP A 407 -58.24 1.71 -1.54
CA TRP A 407 -59.22 0.77 -0.98
C TRP A 407 -60.52 0.59 -1.79
N VAL A 408 -60.74 1.39 -2.85
CA VAL A 408 -62.01 1.39 -3.63
C VAL A 408 -61.86 0.68 -5.00
N ALA A 409 -60.66 0.24 -5.36
CA ALA A 409 -60.31 -0.24 -6.70
C ALA A 409 -60.09 -1.76 -6.85
N ALA A 410 -60.53 -2.60 -5.90
CA ALA A 410 -60.27 -4.05 -5.94
C ALA A 410 -61.41 -4.96 -5.41
N PRO A 411 -62.45 -5.22 -6.23
CA PRO A 411 -63.22 -6.45 -6.11
C PRO A 411 -63.41 -7.19 -7.45
N ALA A 412 -62.36 -7.26 -8.29
CA ALA A 412 -62.40 -7.93 -9.60
C ALA A 412 -61.03 -8.55 -10.01
N GLY A 413 -60.48 -9.46 -9.19
CA GLY A 413 -59.09 -9.94 -9.32
C GLY A 413 -58.84 -11.45 -9.22
N CYS A 414 -59.87 -12.31 -9.24
CA CYS A 414 -59.71 -13.75 -8.95
C CYS A 414 -59.38 -14.65 -10.17
N PHE A 415 -58.79 -14.12 -11.25
CA PHE A 415 -58.64 -14.87 -12.51
C PHE A 415 -57.27 -14.81 -13.21
N LEU A 416 -56.22 -14.32 -12.55
CA LEU A 416 -54.84 -14.34 -13.08
C LEU A 416 -53.83 -14.96 -12.09
N TYR A 417 -54.20 -16.09 -11.46
CA TYR A 417 -53.23 -16.95 -10.76
C TYR A 417 -52.56 -17.88 -11.78
N LYS A 418 -51.68 -17.32 -12.62
CA LYS A 418 -51.03 -18.08 -13.72
C LYS A 418 -49.58 -17.69 -14.03
N ASP A 419 -49.13 -16.56 -13.49
CA ASP A 419 -47.73 -16.09 -13.57
C ASP A 419 -47.00 -16.28 -12.23
N ASP A 420 -47.48 -17.23 -11.40
CA ASP A 420 -46.73 -17.76 -10.27
C ASP A 420 -45.61 -18.67 -10.84
N PRO A 421 -44.32 -18.35 -10.61
CA PRO A 421 -43.20 -19.14 -11.15
C PRO A 421 -43.13 -20.57 -10.57
N LEU A 422 -43.97 -20.91 -9.59
CA LEU A 422 -44.13 -22.24 -9.02
C LEU A 422 -45.38 -23.00 -9.55
N TYR A 423 -46.01 -22.54 -10.64
CA TYR A 423 -47.16 -23.23 -11.25
C TYR A 423 -46.77 -24.18 -12.40
N CYS A 424 -46.65 -25.48 -12.10
CA CYS A 424 -46.38 -26.53 -13.08
C CYS A 424 -47.68 -27.21 -13.56
N PRO A 425 -48.06 -27.11 -14.85
CA PRO A 425 -49.27 -27.77 -15.36
C PRO A 425 -49.22 -29.30 -15.20
N GLY A 426 -50.09 -29.83 -14.34
CA GLY A 426 -50.27 -31.27 -14.13
C GLY A 426 -49.91 -31.79 -12.73
N MET A 427 -49.30 -30.98 -11.86
CA MET A 427 -49.07 -31.36 -10.46
C MET A 427 -50.04 -30.61 -9.52
N PRO A 428 -50.95 -31.30 -8.79
CA PRO A 428 -52.00 -30.64 -8.00
C PRO A 428 -51.50 -29.92 -6.74
N ASN A 429 -50.21 -30.02 -6.40
CA ASN A 429 -49.65 -29.56 -5.13
C ASN A 429 -48.72 -28.32 -5.25
N ASN A 430 -48.55 -27.74 -6.45
CA ASN A 430 -47.63 -26.62 -6.74
C ASN A 430 -46.16 -26.79 -6.33
N THR A 431 -45.72 -28.01 -6.00
CA THR A 431 -44.31 -28.32 -5.69
C THR A 431 -43.51 -28.54 -6.98
N CYS A 432 -43.19 -27.45 -7.69
CA CYS A 432 -42.24 -27.44 -8.83
C CYS A 432 -40.78 -27.67 -8.40
N VAL A 433 -40.53 -28.66 -7.54
CA VAL A 433 -39.16 -29.17 -7.35
C VAL A 433 -38.90 -30.07 -8.55
N ASP A 434 -37.81 -29.85 -9.28
CA ASP A 434 -37.49 -30.59 -10.50
C ASP A 434 -36.91 -31.98 -10.18
N THR A 435 -37.65 -32.77 -9.40
CA THR A 435 -37.32 -34.14 -9.02
C THR A 435 -37.69 -35.11 -10.13
N LYS A 436 -37.27 -34.82 -11.37
CA LYS A 436 -37.05 -35.86 -12.37
C LYS A 436 -35.88 -36.71 -11.84
N PRO A 437 -36.09 -37.98 -11.44
CA PRO A 437 -34.99 -38.77 -10.91
C PRO A 437 -33.97 -39.05 -12.02
N CYS A 438 -32.74 -38.58 -11.81
CA CYS A 438 -31.64 -38.76 -12.73
C CYS A 438 -31.07 -40.19 -12.60
N LYS A 439 -30.45 -40.70 -13.68
CA LYS A 439 -29.84 -42.04 -13.71
C LYS A 439 -28.33 -42.01 -14.01
N GLY A 440 -27.78 -40.81 -14.18
CA GLY A 440 -26.38 -40.50 -14.42
C GLY A 440 -26.27 -39.02 -14.81
N ASP A 441 -25.05 -38.48 -14.84
CA ASP A 441 -24.81 -37.03 -15.00
C ASP A 441 -25.44 -36.45 -16.29
N GLY A 442 -25.55 -37.25 -17.35
CA GLY A 442 -26.21 -36.85 -18.61
C GLY A 442 -27.74 -36.69 -18.54
N ASP A 443 -28.38 -36.93 -17.38
CA ASP A 443 -29.78 -36.56 -17.13
C ASP A 443 -29.93 -35.12 -16.56
N CYS A 444 -28.82 -34.44 -16.27
CA CYS A 444 -28.75 -33.23 -15.45
C CYS A 444 -28.13 -32.02 -16.19
N ASP A 445 -28.74 -30.85 -16.03
CA ASP A 445 -28.31 -29.58 -16.64
C ASP A 445 -27.52 -28.68 -15.67
N ALA A 446 -26.67 -27.81 -16.22
CA ALA A 446 -25.89 -26.85 -15.44
C ALA A 446 -26.80 -25.80 -14.72
N PRO A 447 -26.47 -25.37 -13.49
CA PRO A 447 -25.23 -25.64 -12.76
C PRO A 447 -25.17 -27.02 -12.08
N LYS A 448 -26.30 -27.73 -11.96
CA LYS A 448 -26.41 -29.00 -11.22
C LYS A 448 -26.08 -30.23 -12.09
N GLY A 449 -24.93 -30.19 -12.76
CA GLY A 449 -24.55 -31.17 -13.79
C GLY A 449 -24.15 -32.57 -13.31
N VAL A 450 -24.31 -32.91 -12.02
CA VAL A 450 -23.96 -34.22 -11.44
C VAL A 450 -25.20 -34.91 -10.92
N CYS A 451 -25.35 -36.21 -11.18
CA CYS A 451 -26.44 -37.01 -10.64
C CYS A 451 -26.05 -37.74 -9.36
N ASP A 452 -26.77 -37.50 -8.26
CA ASP A 452 -26.63 -38.26 -7.02
C ASP A 452 -27.33 -39.64 -7.11
N VAL A 453 -26.85 -40.51 -7.99
CA VAL A 453 -27.32 -41.92 -8.11
C VAL A 453 -27.08 -42.75 -6.83
N GLY A 454 -26.31 -42.24 -5.86
CA GLY A 454 -25.94 -42.97 -4.64
C GLY A 454 -26.97 -42.87 -3.51
N GLU A 455 -27.56 -41.69 -3.28
CA GLU A 455 -28.44 -41.46 -2.12
C GLU A 455 -29.85 -40.96 -2.50
N SER A 456 -29.95 -39.92 -3.32
CA SER A 456 -31.24 -39.22 -3.54
C SER A 456 -31.81 -39.33 -4.96
N GLY A 457 -30.99 -39.66 -5.95
CA GLY A 457 -31.37 -39.71 -7.36
C GLY A 457 -31.71 -38.34 -7.96
N VAL A 458 -31.23 -37.23 -7.38
CA VAL A 458 -31.47 -35.87 -7.90
C VAL A 458 -30.20 -35.25 -8.48
N CYS A 459 -30.39 -34.27 -9.35
CA CYS A 459 -29.31 -33.45 -9.89
C CYS A 459 -28.78 -32.48 -8.83
N VAL A 460 -27.46 -32.48 -8.67
CA VAL A 460 -26.68 -31.71 -7.69
C VAL A 460 -25.45 -31.10 -8.39
N GLU A 461 -24.77 -30.17 -7.74
CA GLU A 461 -23.58 -29.53 -8.32
C GLU A 461 -22.38 -30.49 -8.28
N CYS A 462 -22.34 -31.35 -7.26
CA CYS A 462 -21.27 -32.31 -7.05
C CYS A 462 -21.70 -33.49 -6.18
N THR A 463 -20.87 -34.54 -6.17
CA THR A 463 -20.90 -35.61 -5.17
C THR A 463 -19.47 -35.91 -4.70
N ALA A 464 -19.28 -36.63 -3.59
CA ALA A 464 -17.94 -37.02 -3.14
C ALA A 464 -17.15 -37.82 -4.19
N SER A 465 -17.84 -38.59 -5.04
CA SER A 465 -17.27 -39.30 -6.20
C SER A 465 -17.00 -38.42 -7.42
N ALA A 466 -17.69 -37.28 -7.54
CA ALA A 466 -17.63 -36.37 -8.68
C ALA A 466 -17.19 -34.95 -8.26
N ALA A 467 -16.34 -34.83 -7.22
CA ALA A 467 -15.88 -33.54 -6.70
C ALA A 467 -15.14 -32.68 -7.75
N ALA A 468 -14.63 -33.29 -8.82
CA ALA A 468 -14.03 -32.60 -9.97
C ALA A 468 -15.02 -31.80 -10.84
N ALA A 469 -16.34 -31.85 -10.55
CA ALA A 469 -17.32 -30.92 -11.09
C ALA A 469 -17.20 -29.50 -10.48
N CYS A 470 -16.68 -29.41 -9.25
CA CYS A 470 -16.38 -28.15 -8.58
C CYS A 470 -15.07 -27.57 -9.13
N VAL A 471 -15.10 -26.32 -9.59
CA VAL A 471 -14.02 -25.68 -10.38
C VAL A 471 -13.82 -24.20 -10.04
N GLY A 472 -12.64 -23.67 -10.36
CA GLY A 472 -12.31 -22.26 -10.13
C GLY A 472 -12.24 -21.91 -8.64
N ASN A 473 -12.98 -20.88 -8.24
CA ASN A 473 -13.06 -20.37 -6.87
C ASN A 473 -13.98 -21.21 -5.97
N GLU A 474 -14.70 -22.19 -6.52
CA GLU A 474 -15.54 -23.13 -5.77
C GLU A 474 -15.12 -24.58 -6.08
N PRO A 475 -13.95 -25.04 -5.60
CA PRO A 475 -13.36 -26.34 -5.95
C PRO A 475 -13.71 -27.47 -4.97
N VAL A 476 -14.39 -27.18 -3.85
CA VAL A 476 -14.71 -28.17 -2.81
C VAL A 476 -16.18 -28.54 -2.89
N CYS A 477 -16.47 -29.83 -2.99
CA CYS A 477 -17.84 -30.34 -2.84
C CYS A 477 -18.22 -30.37 -1.36
N GLY A 478 -19.25 -29.60 -0.98
CA GLY A 478 -19.79 -29.58 0.37
C GLY A 478 -20.61 -30.84 0.72
N ALA A 479 -20.92 -31.03 2.01
CA ALA A 479 -21.79 -32.11 2.46
C ALA A 479 -23.24 -31.92 1.96
N GLU A 480 -23.60 -30.68 1.70
CA GLU A 480 -24.80 -30.17 1.06
C GLU A 480 -24.89 -30.45 -0.45
N LYS A 481 -23.85 -31.05 -1.07
CA LYS A 481 -23.76 -31.35 -2.51
C LYS A 481 -23.81 -30.12 -3.44
N ALA A 482 -23.50 -28.95 -2.86
CA ALA A 482 -23.15 -27.72 -3.56
C ALA A 482 -21.63 -27.59 -3.68
N CYS A 483 -21.16 -26.83 -4.68
CA CYS A 483 -19.76 -26.44 -4.75
C CYS A 483 -19.51 -25.19 -3.90
N ARG A 484 -18.34 -25.13 -3.25
CA ARG A 484 -17.92 -23.98 -2.44
C ARG A 484 -16.42 -23.76 -2.48
N GLY A 485 -15.99 -22.57 -2.07
CA GLY A 485 -14.60 -22.27 -1.80
C GLY A 485 -13.99 -23.21 -0.76
N CYS A 486 -12.69 -23.46 -0.87
CA CYS A 486 -11.95 -24.14 0.19
C CYS A 486 -11.88 -23.24 1.44
N SER A 487 -12.12 -23.85 2.60
CA SER A 487 -12.01 -23.20 3.92
C SER A 487 -10.63 -23.43 4.56
N GLY A 488 -9.90 -24.43 4.07
CA GLY A 488 -8.60 -24.80 4.62
C GLY A 488 -7.76 -25.67 3.69
N HIS A 489 -6.47 -25.69 3.95
CA HIS A 489 -5.46 -26.35 3.12
C HIS A 489 -5.71 -27.85 2.86
N GLY A 490 -6.26 -28.56 3.85
CA GLY A 490 -6.56 -30.00 3.75
C GLY A 490 -7.63 -30.36 2.72
N GLU A 491 -8.47 -29.41 2.30
CA GLU A 491 -9.54 -29.67 1.32
C GLU A 491 -9.03 -29.73 -0.12
N CYS A 492 -7.81 -29.26 -0.38
CA CYS A 492 -7.23 -29.19 -1.72
C CYS A 492 -6.27 -30.36 -2.00
N GLY A 493 -6.32 -30.92 -3.23
CA GLY A 493 -5.43 -32.00 -3.68
C GLY A 493 -3.93 -31.65 -3.63
N SER A 494 -3.59 -30.36 -3.67
CA SER A 494 -2.24 -29.81 -3.45
C SER A 494 -1.89 -29.60 -1.97
N GLY A 495 -2.86 -29.41 -1.08
CA GLY A 495 -2.61 -28.79 0.23
C GLY A 495 -2.52 -27.26 0.17
N ALA A 496 -2.87 -26.63 -0.95
CA ALA A 496 -2.87 -25.18 -1.12
C ALA A 496 -4.29 -24.68 -1.38
N CYS A 497 -5.00 -24.27 -0.33
CA CYS A 497 -6.14 -23.38 -0.45
C CYS A 497 -5.62 -21.95 -0.67
N LEU A 498 -6.25 -21.18 -1.55
CA LEU A 498 -5.88 -19.81 -1.90
C LEU A 498 -6.82 -18.79 -1.24
N PRO A 499 -6.41 -17.52 -1.07
CA PRO A 499 -7.20 -16.51 -0.35
C PRO A 499 -8.55 -16.14 -0.99
N ASP A 500 -8.81 -16.60 -2.21
CA ASP A 500 -10.03 -16.39 -2.99
C ASP A 500 -10.93 -17.63 -3.05
N GLY A 501 -10.65 -18.66 -2.24
CA GLY A 501 -11.40 -19.92 -2.17
C GLY A 501 -10.98 -20.97 -3.20
N ALA A 502 -10.10 -20.64 -4.15
CA ALA A 502 -9.61 -21.59 -5.14
C ALA A 502 -8.56 -22.56 -4.56
N CYS A 503 -8.45 -23.77 -5.15
CA CYS A 503 -7.38 -24.70 -4.84
C CYS A 503 -6.22 -24.47 -5.81
N GLY A 504 -5.05 -24.13 -5.29
CA GLY A 504 -3.85 -23.90 -6.08
C GLY A 504 -3.31 -25.21 -6.69
N GLU A 505 -2.98 -25.19 -7.98
CA GLU A 505 -2.34 -26.34 -8.65
C GLU A 505 -0.93 -26.64 -8.08
N ASP A 506 -0.55 -27.92 -7.95
CA ASP A 506 0.78 -28.32 -7.45
C ASP A 506 1.94 -27.81 -8.34
N SER A 507 1.67 -27.65 -9.64
CA SER A 507 2.52 -26.97 -10.64
C SER A 507 2.94 -25.56 -10.22
N ASN A 508 2.08 -24.86 -9.48
CA ASN A 508 2.20 -23.44 -9.12
C ASN A 508 2.56 -23.22 -7.64
N VAL A 509 2.74 -24.29 -6.85
CA VAL A 509 3.08 -24.22 -5.41
C VAL A 509 4.47 -24.79 -5.14
N ALA A 510 5.35 -24.00 -4.51
CA ALA A 510 6.65 -24.44 -4.04
C ALA A 510 6.60 -24.73 -2.53
N TYR A 511 6.74 -26.00 -2.14
CA TYR A 511 6.63 -26.40 -0.74
C TYR A 511 7.97 -26.26 -0.01
N VAL A 512 7.94 -25.74 1.22
CA VAL A 512 9.09 -25.52 2.10
C VAL A 512 8.85 -26.17 3.46
N GLY A 513 9.87 -26.83 4.02
CA GLY A 513 9.82 -27.33 5.40
C GLY A 513 11.19 -27.78 5.94
N PRO A 514 11.33 -27.96 7.26
CA PRO A 514 12.63 -28.18 7.93
C PRO A 514 13.40 -29.42 7.46
N THR A 515 12.67 -30.47 7.12
CA THR A 515 13.22 -31.75 6.62
C THR A 515 13.29 -31.80 5.08
N GLY A 516 13.05 -30.67 4.41
CA GLY A 516 13.10 -30.59 2.95
C GLY A 516 14.48 -30.93 2.38
N SER A 517 14.49 -31.51 1.19
CA SER A 517 15.69 -31.87 0.44
C SER A 517 15.49 -31.90 -1.08
N GLY A 518 14.27 -31.63 -1.57
CA GLY A 518 14.01 -31.54 -3.01
C GLY A 518 14.57 -30.25 -3.59
N THR A 519 14.86 -30.27 -4.90
CA THR A 519 15.28 -29.09 -5.68
C THR A 519 14.13 -28.52 -6.53
N SER A 520 13.07 -29.29 -6.75
CA SER A 520 11.86 -28.90 -7.48
C SER A 520 10.69 -28.49 -6.57
N CYS A 521 10.93 -28.44 -5.25
CA CYS A 521 9.99 -28.03 -4.20
C CYS A 521 8.56 -28.58 -4.39
N THR A 522 8.39 -29.88 -4.64
CA THR A 522 7.07 -30.53 -4.82
C THR A 522 6.49 -30.95 -3.47
N ARG A 523 5.19 -31.27 -3.40
CA ARG A 523 4.55 -31.72 -2.14
C ARG A 523 5.24 -32.96 -1.54
N SER A 524 5.71 -33.86 -2.40
CA SER A 524 6.44 -35.10 -2.05
C SER A 524 7.93 -34.91 -1.76
N ALA A 525 8.52 -33.80 -2.21
CA ALA A 525 9.93 -33.46 -2.02
C ALA A 525 10.07 -31.94 -1.79
N PRO A 526 9.64 -31.43 -0.63
CA PRO A 526 9.72 -30.00 -0.32
C PRO A 526 11.17 -29.53 -0.29
N CYS A 527 11.35 -28.25 -0.57
CA CYS A 527 12.63 -27.56 -0.45
C CYS A 527 12.95 -27.28 1.02
N LYS A 528 14.24 -27.28 1.37
CA LYS A 528 14.68 -26.94 2.74
C LYS A 528 14.55 -25.45 3.04
N THR A 529 14.72 -24.62 2.01
CA THR A 529 14.85 -23.17 2.12
C THR A 529 13.82 -22.43 1.26
N VAL A 530 13.45 -21.23 1.70
CA VAL A 530 12.57 -20.30 0.99
C VAL A 530 13.26 -19.76 -0.25
N ASP A 531 14.56 -19.46 -0.19
CA ASP A 531 15.40 -19.11 -1.35
C ASP A 531 15.33 -20.17 -2.46
N ALA A 532 15.33 -21.47 -2.12
CA ALA A 532 15.19 -22.54 -3.11
C ALA A 532 13.78 -22.57 -3.72
N ALA A 533 12.74 -22.33 -2.92
CA ALA A 533 11.36 -22.20 -3.41
C ALA A 533 11.17 -20.98 -4.33
N LEU A 534 11.70 -19.81 -3.95
CA LEU A 534 11.66 -18.59 -4.76
C LEU A 534 12.38 -18.76 -6.10
N LYS A 535 13.43 -19.58 -6.17
CA LYS A 535 14.15 -19.92 -7.42
C LYS A 535 13.34 -20.78 -8.40
N THR A 536 12.25 -21.42 -7.97
CA THR A 536 11.32 -22.09 -8.90
C THR A 536 10.50 -21.09 -9.73
N ASN A 537 10.41 -19.83 -9.30
CA ASN A 537 9.53 -18.78 -9.84
C ASN A 537 8.03 -19.15 -9.86
N ARG A 538 7.62 -20.10 -9.02
CA ARG A 538 6.21 -20.36 -8.73
C ARG A 538 5.57 -19.19 -7.97
N PRO A 539 4.30 -18.84 -8.23
CA PRO A 539 3.63 -17.71 -7.57
C PRO A 539 3.30 -17.98 -6.09
N TYR A 540 3.18 -19.25 -5.67
CA TYR A 540 2.87 -19.63 -4.30
C TYR A 540 4.04 -20.36 -3.64
N VAL A 541 4.36 -19.98 -2.40
CA VAL A 541 5.28 -20.72 -1.51
C VAL A 541 4.49 -21.21 -0.30
N LYS A 542 4.50 -22.52 -0.06
CA LYS A 542 3.70 -23.18 1.01
C LYS A 542 4.60 -23.70 2.12
N PHE A 543 4.47 -23.14 3.31
CA PHE A 543 5.25 -23.48 4.51
C PHE A 543 4.62 -24.62 5.30
N VAL A 544 5.44 -25.58 5.71
CA VAL A 544 5.07 -26.70 6.58
C VAL A 544 6.08 -26.80 7.73
N GLY A 545 5.61 -26.65 8.97
CA GLY A 545 6.46 -26.64 10.16
C GLY A 545 7.32 -25.37 10.29
N THR A 546 8.47 -25.47 10.97
CA THR A 546 9.37 -24.33 11.22
C THR A 546 10.55 -24.30 10.24
N THR A 547 10.76 -23.17 9.57
CA THR A 547 11.95 -22.89 8.74
C THR A 547 12.79 -21.80 9.40
N ASP A 548 14.12 -21.97 9.41
CA ASP A 548 15.08 -21.02 10.01
C ASP A 548 15.96 -20.38 8.92
N GLU A 549 15.62 -19.15 8.49
CA GLU A 549 16.21 -18.55 7.29
C GLU A 549 16.12 -17.00 7.27
N ALA A 550 17.03 -16.39 6.50
CA ALA A 550 16.95 -14.99 6.09
C ALA A 550 16.30 -14.90 4.70
N VAL A 551 15.03 -14.49 4.63
CA VAL A 551 14.27 -14.44 3.37
C VAL A 551 14.38 -13.07 2.73
N VAL A 552 14.64 -13.04 1.41
CA VAL A 552 14.64 -11.81 0.62
C VAL A 552 13.71 -11.97 -0.58
N VAL A 553 12.79 -11.02 -0.76
CA VAL A 553 11.92 -10.90 -1.94
C VAL A 553 12.28 -9.61 -2.66
N GLU A 554 12.61 -9.72 -3.94
CA GLU A 554 13.35 -8.71 -4.70
C GLU A 554 13.19 -8.90 -6.23
N ASN A 555 13.83 -8.03 -7.03
CA ASN A 555 13.85 -8.05 -8.50
C ASN A 555 12.45 -8.00 -9.16
N GLY A 556 11.48 -7.30 -8.58
CA GLY A 556 10.12 -7.16 -9.14
C GLY A 556 9.27 -8.42 -9.00
N ARG A 557 9.63 -9.35 -8.10
CA ARG A 557 8.90 -10.62 -7.91
C ARG A 557 7.56 -10.37 -7.19
N VAL A 558 6.49 -10.89 -7.78
CA VAL A 558 5.19 -11.07 -7.11
C VAL A 558 5.12 -12.50 -6.57
N VAL A 559 4.88 -12.67 -5.26
CA VAL A 559 4.79 -13.99 -4.63
C VAL A 559 3.83 -13.97 -3.43
N THR A 560 3.13 -15.08 -3.20
CA THR A 560 2.25 -15.28 -2.04
C THR A 560 2.78 -16.42 -1.17
N PHE A 561 2.96 -16.16 0.12
CA PHE A 561 3.31 -17.15 1.14
C PHE A 561 2.03 -17.66 1.82
N LEU A 562 1.89 -18.98 1.89
CA LEU A 562 0.79 -19.70 2.53
C LEU A 562 1.36 -20.59 3.64
N ALA A 563 0.71 -20.71 4.78
CA ALA A 563 1.18 -21.50 5.92
C ALA A 563 0.27 -22.69 6.23
N GLU A 564 0.80 -23.81 6.72
CA GLU A 564 -0.01 -24.72 7.54
C GLU A 564 -0.24 -24.12 8.93
N PRO A 565 -1.34 -24.45 9.63
CA PRO A 565 -1.56 -24.02 11.01
C PRO A 565 -0.35 -24.32 11.91
N GLY A 566 0.19 -23.27 12.56
CA GLY A 566 1.39 -23.37 13.40
C GLY A 566 2.72 -23.45 12.65
N ALA A 567 2.75 -23.32 11.31
CA ALA A 567 3.99 -23.16 10.58
C ALA A 567 4.67 -21.82 10.92
N LYS A 568 6.01 -21.82 10.93
CA LYS A 568 6.83 -20.70 11.37
C LYS A 568 7.96 -20.40 10.40
N LEU A 569 8.26 -19.12 10.24
CA LEU A 569 9.51 -18.63 9.69
C LEU A 569 10.27 -17.90 10.81
N THR A 570 11.43 -18.42 11.16
CA THR A 570 12.31 -17.92 12.22
C THR A 570 13.66 -17.52 11.65
N ARG A 571 14.51 -16.86 12.44
CA ARG A 571 15.89 -16.58 12.03
C ARG A 571 16.86 -16.65 13.21
N SER A 572 17.83 -17.56 13.15
CA SER A 572 18.91 -17.72 14.14
C SER A 572 20.15 -16.86 13.88
N SER A 573 20.29 -16.34 12.65
CA SER A 573 21.38 -15.44 12.24
C SER A 573 20.96 -13.97 12.31
N GLY A 574 21.86 -13.05 12.68
CA GLY A 574 21.50 -11.65 12.91
C GLY A 574 20.93 -10.90 11.70
N GLY A 575 19.80 -10.21 11.89
CA GLY A 575 19.13 -9.39 10.87
C GLY A 575 17.64 -9.70 10.72
N ALA A 576 16.96 -9.00 9.82
CA ALA A 576 15.51 -9.16 9.60
C ALA A 576 15.15 -10.55 9.06
N ILE A 577 14.03 -11.14 9.49
CA ILE A 577 13.57 -12.45 9.01
C ILE A 577 13.16 -12.36 7.54
N VAL A 578 12.29 -11.41 7.21
CA VAL A 578 11.84 -11.12 5.84
C VAL A 578 12.29 -9.72 5.43
N THR A 579 12.99 -9.61 4.30
CA THR A 579 13.30 -8.34 3.64
C THR A 579 12.61 -8.27 2.28
N VAL A 580 11.88 -7.18 2.00
CA VAL A 580 11.22 -6.97 0.70
C VAL A 580 11.76 -5.68 0.07
N ARG A 581 12.22 -5.75 -1.18
CA ARG A 581 12.86 -4.63 -1.89
C ARG A 581 12.62 -4.62 -3.39
N ASP A 582 13.06 -3.54 -4.04
CA ASP A 582 12.93 -3.20 -5.47
C ASP A 582 11.50 -2.87 -5.93
N SER A 583 11.42 -2.03 -6.96
CA SER A 583 10.15 -1.59 -7.55
C SER A 583 9.39 -2.72 -8.22
N GLY A 584 8.07 -2.77 -8.01
CA GLY A 584 7.20 -3.83 -8.56
C GLY A 584 7.22 -5.15 -7.78
N THR A 585 8.10 -5.28 -6.78
CA THR A 585 8.09 -6.45 -5.88
C THR A 585 6.84 -6.42 -5.00
N SER A 586 6.17 -7.57 -4.87
CA SER A 586 4.95 -7.73 -4.08
C SER A 586 4.99 -9.03 -3.29
N LEU A 587 4.86 -8.93 -1.97
CA LEU A 587 4.75 -10.07 -1.07
C LEU A 587 3.39 -10.06 -0.37
N LYS A 588 2.59 -11.12 -0.58
CA LYS A 588 1.42 -11.42 0.26
C LYS A 588 1.77 -12.57 1.21
N VAL A 589 1.35 -12.53 2.47
CA VAL A 589 1.59 -13.57 3.48
C VAL A 589 0.29 -13.89 4.22
N TYR A 590 -0.04 -15.17 4.29
CA TYR A 590 -1.23 -15.68 4.96
C TYR A 590 -0.85 -16.70 6.04
N ASP A 591 -1.48 -16.59 7.21
CA ASP A 591 -1.51 -17.59 8.30
C ASP A 591 -0.13 -17.97 8.92
N LEU A 592 0.93 -17.25 8.56
CA LEU A 592 2.31 -17.54 8.96
C LEU A 592 2.69 -16.87 10.29
N SER A 593 3.45 -17.58 11.14
CA SER A 593 4.15 -16.97 12.27
C SER A 593 5.57 -16.57 11.87
N ILE A 594 5.94 -15.30 12.06
CA ILE A 594 7.25 -14.71 11.76
C ILE A 594 7.89 -14.28 13.08
N SER A 595 8.86 -15.05 13.59
CA SER A 595 9.25 -14.93 14.99
C SER A 595 10.71 -15.15 15.36
N ASP A 596 11.07 -14.63 16.54
CA ASP A 596 12.28 -14.98 17.27
C ASP A 596 13.60 -14.59 16.55
N ALA A 597 13.59 -13.47 15.82
CA ALA A 597 14.77 -12.89 15.20
C ALA A 597 15.86 -12.51 16.24
N PRO A 598 17.16 -12.45 15.89
CA PRO A 598 18.20 -12.15 16.85
C PRO A 598 18.75 -10.72 16.69
N ASN A 599 19.39 -10.25 17.77
CA ASN A 599 20.01 -8.92 17.93
C ASN A 599 19.03 -7.75 18.13
N ASN A 600 19.24 -7.04 19.24
CA ASN A 600 18.49 -5.91 19.79
C ASN A 600 18.57 -4.60 18.98
N GLY A 601 18.31 -4.67 17.68
CA GLY A 601 18.30 -3.49 16.79
C GLY A 601 18.33 -3.79 15.29
N SER A 602 18.48 -5.06 14.89
CA SER A 602 18.36 -5.46 13.47
C SER A 602 17.54 -6.72 13.23
N GLY A 603 17.17 -7.46 14.28
CA GLY A 603 16.21 -8.56 14.23
C GLY A 603 14.78 -8.06 14.06
N TYR A 604 14.43 -7.56 12.88
CA TYR A 604 13.04 -7.23 12.51
C TYR A 604 12.28 -8.47 12.04
N GLY A 605 10.97 -8.53 12.26
CA GLY A 605 10.12 -9.55 11.62
C GLY A 605 10.05 -9.33 10.11
N VAL A 606 9.57 -8.15 9.69
CA VAL A 606 9.49 -7.72 8.30
C VAL A 606 10.14 -6.36 8.10
N LEU A 607 10.98 -6.23 7.06
CA LEU A 607 11.71 -5.02 6.71
C LEU A 607 11.54 -4.64 5.23
N VAL A 608 11.06 -3.43 4.96
CA VAL A 608 11.23 -2.73 3.67
C VAL A 608 12.23 -1.59 3.87
N PRO A 609 13.49 -1.71 3.42
CA PRO A 609 14.52 -0.72 3.68
C PRO A 609 14.36 0.55 2.84
N THR A 610 14.98 1.65 3.28
CA THR A 610 14.97 2.95 2.60
C THR A 610 15.43 2.85 1.15
N GLY A 611 14.70 3.46 0.22
CA GLY A 611 15.10 3.53 -1.20
C GLY A 611 14.72 2.31 -2.05
N SER A 612 13.96 1.36 -1.51
CA SER A 612 13.58 0.09 -2.16
C SER A 612 12.65 0.19 -3.39
N GLY A 613 12.52 1.35 -4.05
CA GLY A 613 11.68 1.48 -5.25
C GLY A 613 10.16 1.32 -5.04
N ALA A 614 9.69 1.41 -3.79
CA ALA A 614 8.28 1.24 -3.38
C ALA A 614 7.69 -0.16 -3.69
N PRO A 615 8.11 -1.21 -2.96
CA PRO A 615 7.48 -2.53 -3.03
C PRO A 615 6.15 -2.54 -2.23
N SER A 616 5.39 -3.63 -2.35
CA SER A 616 4.18 -3.87 -1.55
C SER A 616 4.34 -5.07 -0.62
N VAL A 617 3.80 -4.97 0.59
CA VAL A 617 3.70 -6.06 1.57
C VAL A 617 2.28 -6.14 2.11
N SER A 618 1.68 -7.33 2.08
CA SER A 618 0.36 -7.61 2.64
C SER A 618 0.43 -8.78 3.61
N LEU A 619 0.03 -8.57 4.86
CA LEU A 619 0.05 -9.57 5.92
C LEU A 619 -1.39 -9.81 6.40
N VAL A 620 -1.89 -11.03 6.27
CA VAL A 620 -3.26 -11.42 6.65
C VAL A 620 -3.21 -12.63 7.58
N ARG A 621 -3.79 -12.53 8.78
CA ARG A 621 -3.70 -13.58 9.83
C ARG A 621 -2.25 -13.97 10.19
N VAL A 622 -1.33 -13.02 10.09
CA VAL A 622 0.10 -13.22 10.38
C VAL A 622 0.39 -12.93 11.86
N THR A 623 1.22 -13.75 12.50
CA THR A 623 1.71 -13.48 13.86
C THR A 623 3.17 -13.06 13.83
N LEU A 624 3.47 -11.79 14.12
CA LEU A 624 4.83 -11.26 14.19
C LEU A 624 5.24 -11.07 15.66
N GLN A 625 6.08 -11.96 16.17
CA GLN A 625 6.39 -12.00 17.61
C GLN A 625 7.88 -12.11 17.97
N ASN A 626 8.25 -11.57 19.13
CA ASN A 626 9.59 -11.67 19.71
C ASN A 626 10.73 -11.15 18.82
N ASN A 627 10.47 -10.23 17.89
CA ASN A 627 11.49 -9.65 17.01
C ASN A 627 12.12 -8.42 17.69
N PRO A 628 13.37 -8.48 18.19
CA PRO A 628 13.92 -7.48 19.11
C PRO A 628 14.43 -6.21 18.41
N GLY A 629 14.49 -6.18 17.07
CA GLY A 629 14.62 -4.94 16.28
C GLY A 629 13.28 -4.24 16.04
N GLY A 630 12.16 -4.97 16.10
CA GLY A 630 10.80 -4.49 15.88
C GLY A 630 9.97 -5.46 15.03
N GLY A 631 8.64 -5.40 15.10
CA GLY A 631 7.76 -6.31 14.34
C GLY A 631 7.83 -6.05 12.84
N ILE A 632 7.49 -4.83 12.42
CA ILE A 632 7.46 -4.38 11.02
C ILE A 632 8.16 -3.02 10.92
N SER A 633 9.02 -2.84 9.91
CA SER A 633 9.65 -1.56 9.57
C SER A 633 9.59 -1.31 8.06
N VAL A 634 8.85 -0.29 7.62
CA VAL A 634 8.64 0.05 6.20
C VAL A 634 9.09 1.48 5.91
N SER A 635 10.07 1.64 5.02
CA SER A 635 10.68 2.92 4.66
C SER A 635 10.39 3.32 3.21
N GLY A 636 9.10 3.49 2.90
CA GLY A 636 8.54 3.65 1.56
C GLY A 636 7.95 2.35 1.02
N GLY A 637 7.07 2.45 0.00
CA GLY A 637 6.24 1.33 -0.46
C GLY A 637 4.86 1.32 0.18
N THR A 638 4.17 0.19 0.09
CA THR A 638 2.81 0.00 0.61
C THR A 638 2.77 -1.15 1.62
N LEU A 639 2.02 -0.98 2.72
CA LEU A 639 1.86 -1.98 3.78
C LEU A 639 0.38 -2.23 4.07
N ARG A 640 -0.10 -3.47 3.90
CA ARG A 640 -1.38 -3.95 4.42
C ARG A 640 -1.15 -4.91 5.59
N VAL A 641 -1.84 -4.71 6.71
CA VAL A 641 -1.82 -5.58 7.88
C VAL A 641 -3.27 -5.77 8.34
N GLU A 642 -3.75 -7.02 8.29
CA GLU A 642 -5.16 -7.36 8.43
C GLU A 642 -5.32 -8.65 9.23
N GLN A 643 -6.29 -8.71 10.15
CA GLN A 643 -6.52 -9.87 11.04
C GLN A 643 -5.24 -10.38 11.75
N SER A 644 -4.24 -9.52 11.99
CA SER A 644 -2.88 -9.94 12.32
C SER A 644 -2.50 -9.58 13.77
N THR A 645 -1.56 -10.33 14.34
CA THR A 645 -1.03 -10.07 15.69
C THR A 645 0.43 -9.66 15.63
N VAL A 646 0.76 -8.51 16.20
CA VAL A 646 2.13 -7.98 16.35
C VAL A 646 2.41 -7.83 17.84
N SER A 647 3.27 -8.69 18.42
CA SER A 647 3.47 -8.72 19.88
C SER A 647 4.88 -9.05 20.39
N GLY A 648 5.24 -8.59 21.59
CA GLY A 648 6.55 -8.87 22.20
C GLY A 648 7.78 -8.36 21.44
N ASN A 649 7.60 -7.50 20.42
CA ASN A 649 8.70 -7.04 19.58
C ASN A 649 9.42 -5.85 20.25
N ALA A 650 10.54 -6.11 20.91
CA ALA A 650 11.18 -5.16 21.84
C ALA A 650 11.66 -3.82 21.22
N GLY A 651 11.82 -3.74 19.90
CA GLY A 651 12.13 -2.50 19.18
C GLY A 651 10.91 -1.64 18.80
N GLY A 652 9.70 -2.14 19.05
CA GLY A 652 8.42 -1.53 18.65
C GLY A 652 7.61 -2.44 17.72
N GLY A 653 6.30 -2.19 17.61
CA GLY A 653 5.37 -3.01 16.82
C GLY A 653 5.49 -2.77 15.32
N ILE A 654 4.96 -1.64 14.83
CA ILE A 654 4.95 -1.27 13.41
C ILE A 654 5.49 0.15 13.24
N SER A 655 6.50 0.31 12.38
CA SER A 655 6.98 1.60 11.90
C SER A 655 6.76 1.74 10.39
N VAL A 656 6.09 2.80 9.96
CA VAL A 656 5.95 3.19 8.55
C VAL A 656 6.49 4.61 8.37
N SER A 657 7.38 4.82 7.41
CA SER A 657 8.02 6.11 7.12
C SER A 657 8.09 6.36 5.62
N GLY A 658 7.28 7.29 5.12
CA GLY A 658 7.26 7.69 3.70
C GLY A 658 6.57 6.70 2.76
N GLY A 659 5.80 5.75 3.30
CA GLY A 659 4.96 4.81 2.54
C GLY A 659 3.47 5.02 2.78
N THR A 660 2.63 4.24 2.10
CA THR A 660 1.18 4.11 2.36
C THR A 660 0.89 2.90 3.25
N PHE A 661 -0.21 2.93 4.01
CA PHE A 661 -0.58 1.83 4.90
C PHE A 661 -2.09 1.63 5.06
N ASP A 662 -2.51 0.38 5.16
CA ASP A 662 -3.83 -0.07 5.60
C ASP A 662 -3.63 -1.06 6.75
N ILE A 663 -3.92 -0.63 7.98
CA ILE A 663 -3.74 -1.43 9.20
C ILE A 663 -5.12 -1.59 9.84
N THR A 664 -5.67 -2.80 9.77
CA THR A 664 -7.05 -3.10 10.15
C THR A 664 -7.22 -4.41 10.90
N ASN A 665 -8.25 -4.49 11.75
CA ASN A 665 -8.66 -5.71 12.47
C ASN A 665 -7.49 -6.44 13.17
N SER A 666 -6.49 -5.70 13.68
CA SER A 666 -5.22 -6.28 14.14
C SER A 666 -4.90 -5.96 15.61
N PHE A 667 -4.28 -6.92 16.29
CA PHE A 667 -3.73 -6.76 17.64
C PHE A 667 -2.28 -6.25 17.55
N ILE A 668 -1.99 -5.05 18.07
CA ILE A 668 -0.63 -4.52 18.19
C ILE A 668 -0.35 -4.29 19.68
N VAL A 669 0.17 -5.31 20.34
CA VAL A 669 0.13 -5.41 21.81
C VAL A 669 1.46 -5.85 22.42
N THR A 670 1.81 -5.37 23.62
CA THR A 670 3.05 -5.79 24.35
C THR A 670 4.38 -5.58 23.60
N ASN A 671 4.43 -4.66 22.63
CA ASN A 671 5.65 -4.34 21.89
C ASN A 671 6.47 -3.23 22.56
N GLY A 672 7.74 -3.12 22.18
CA GLY A 672 8.68 -2.11 22.67
C GLY A 672 9.31 -2.44 24.03
N ASN A 673 10.00 -1.48 24.63
CA ASN A 673 10.67 -1.63 25.92
C ASN A 673 10.69 -0.30 26.70
N ALA A 674 10.38 -0.35 27.99
CA ALA A 674 10.28 0.82 28.88
C ALA A 674 11.59 1.22 29.58
N ASP A 675 12.69 0.46 29.40
CA ASP A 675 14.00 0.82 29.96
C ASP A 675 14.48 2.18 29.44
N GLN A 676 14.98 3.03 30.33
CA GLN A 676 15.53 4.35 29.99
C GLN A 676 16.83 4.27 29.17
N ALA A 677 17.61 3.19 29.35
CA ALA A 677 18.91 3.03 28.71
C ALA A 677 18.84 2.33 27.34
N THR A 678 17.94 1.35 27.18
CA THR A 678 17.81 0.55 25.94
C THR A 678 16.40 0.47 25.37
N GLY A 679 15.44 1.23 25.89
CA GLY A 679 14.05 1.21 25.46
C GLY A 679 13.81 1.81 24.07
N SER A 680 12.73 1.36 23.43
CA SER A 680 12.29 1.84 22.13
C SER A 680 11.76 3.28 22.21
N GLU A 681 11.83 4.01 21.09
CA GLU A 681 11.22 5.35 20.99
C GLU A 681 9.68 5.27 20.95
N TYR A 682 9.13 4.19 20.40
CA TYR A 682 7.69 3.94 20.31
C TYR A 682 7.38 2.51 20.76
N GLY A 683 6.14 2.27 21.18
CA GLY A 683 5.66 0.94 21.57
C GLY A 683 4.91 0.27 20.43
N GLY A 684 3.64 0.64 20.25
CA GLY A 684 2.76 0.04 19.25
C GLY A 684 3.07 0.50 17.82
N LEU A 685 2.69 1.73 17.49
CA LEU A 685 2.71 2.25 16.12
C LEU A 685 3.52 3.55 16.00
N SER A 686 4.32 3.66 14.94
CA SER A 686 5.00 4.89 14.50
C SER A 686 4.74 5.13 13.02
N LEU A 687 3.89 6.10 12.69
CA LEU A 687 3.32 6.29 11.35
C LEU A 687 3.61 7.69 10.80
N SER A 688 4.59 7.79 9.90
CA SER A 688 4.81 8.97 9.06
C SER A 688 4.54 8.62 7.58
N ALA A 689 3.53 9.27 7.01
CA ALA A 689 2.99 8.96 5.69
C ALA A 689 3.88 9.46 4.53
N GLY A 690 3.89 8.70 3.44
CA GLY A 690 4.11 9.25 2.09
C GLY A 690 2.83 9.88 1.53
N ALA A 691 2.84 10.35 0.28
CA ALA A 691 1.61 10.76 -0.39
C ALA A 691 0.76 9.52 -0.75
N GLY A 692 -0.53 9.54 -0.42
CA GLY A 692 -1.48 8.47 -0.77
C GLY A 692 -2.67 8.39 0.18
N ALA A 693 -3.42 7.28 0.09
CA ALA A 693 -4.43 6.93 1.08
C ALA A 693 -3.80 6.16 2.25
N HIS A 694 -4.34 6.36 3.45
CA HIS A 694 -3.89 5.70 4.68
C HIS A 694 -5.11 5.28 5.50
N ARG A 695 -5.04 4.12 6.16
CA ARG A 695 -6.12 3.58 6.97
C ARG A 695 -5.59 2.95 8.25
N LEU A 696 -6.21 3.28 9.38
CA LEU A 696 -5.91 2.73 10.69
C LEU A 696 -7.23 2.56 11.44
N GLU A 697 -7.91 1.44 11.23
CA GLU A 697 -9.26 1.21 11.75
C GLU A 697 -9.39 -0.12 12.47
N ARG A 698 -10.19 -0.19 13.54
CA ARG A 698 -10.49 -1.47 14.23
C ARG A 698 -9.24 -2.23 14.68
N ASN A 699 -8.29 -1.55 15.30
CA ASN A 699 -7.10 -2.18 15.89
C ASN A 699 -7.13 -2.09 17.41
N THR A 700 -6.59 -3.11 18.10
CA THR A 700 -6.36 -3.05 19.55
C THR A 700 -4.87 -2.80 19.80
N VAL A 701 -4.54 -1.57 20.18
CA VAL A 701 -3.17 -1.10 20.43
C VAL A 701 -2.96 -0.92 21.94
N ALA A 702 -2.50 -1.97 22.62
CA ALA A 702 -2.53 -2.02 24.09
C ALA A 702 -1.28 -2.64 24.76
N TYR A 703 -0.97 -2.19 25.97
CA TYR A 703 0.16 -2.69 26.78
C TYR A 703 1.54 -2.59 26.11
N ASN A 704 1.70 -1.74 25.10
CA ASN A 704 3.00 -1.47 24.49
C ASN A 704 3.83 -0.48 25.33
N HIS A 705 5.13 -0.46 25.11
CA HIS A 705 6.13 0.18 25.96
C HIS A 705 7.07 1.08 25.16
N ALA A 706 7.43 2.22 25.71
CA ALA A 706 8.55 3.04 25.24
C ALA A 706 9.33 3.61 26.44
N LYS A 707 10.56 4.08 26.24
CA LYS A 707 11.32 4.79 27.29
C LYS A 707 10.63 6.10 27.70
N ALA A 708 10.95 6.66 28.87
CA ALA A 708 10.33 7.94 29.27
C ALA A 708 10.93 9.11 28.49
N GLY A 709 10.13 10.16 28.29
CA GLY A 709 10.57 11.42 27.67
C GLY A 709 10.83 11.34 26.17
N THR A 710 10.43 10.25 25.50
CA THR A 710 10.49 10.14 24.04
C THR A 710 9.44 11.05 23.36
N LEU A 711 9.76 11.46 22.14
CA LEU A 711 8.92 12.32 21.30
C LEU A 711 7.77 11.53 20.64
N LEU A 712 7.94 10.21 20.46
CA LEU A 712 6.91 9.30 19.93
C LEU A 712 6.06 8.73 21.08
N SER A 713 4.99 7.99 20.80
CA SER A 713 4.09 7.45 21.83
C SER A 713 4.36 5.96 22.07
N ALA A 714 4.16 5.52 23.30
CA ALA A 714 4.05 4.09 23.59
C ALA A 714 2.85 3.45 22.86
N GLY A 715 1.74 4.17 22.65
CA GLY A 715 0.59 3.67 21.87
C GLY A 715 0.76 3.94 20.38
N VAL A 716 0.33 5.12 19.93
CA VAL A 716 0.34 5.51 18.51
C VAL A 716 1.01 6.87 18.31
N ALA A 717 2.21 6.90 17.74
CA ALA A 717 2.76 8.10 17.11
C ALA A 717 2.31 8.16 15.65
N CYS A 718 1.68 9.25 15.23
CA CYS A 718 1.10 9.34 13.90
C CYS A 718 1.14 10.79 13.37
N SER A 719 2.01 11.06 12.40
CA SER A 719 2.21 12.40 11.82
C SER A 719 1.41 12.63 10.53
N VAL A 720 0.50 11.72 10.18
CA VAL A 720 -0.34 11.80 8.99
C VAL A 720 -1.41 12.89 9.20
N THR A 721 -1.41 13.92 8.36
CA THR A 721 -2.45 14.94 8.37
C THR A 721 -3.77 14.38 7.84
N ASN A 722 -4.88 14.85 8.38
CA ASN A 722 -6.25 14.48 7.99
C ASN A 722 -6.64 12.99 8.12
N LEU A 723 -5.78 12.13 8.69
CA LEU A 723 -6.15 10.75 9.00
C LEU A 723 -7.14 10.72 10.18
N VAL A 724 -8.27 10.04 9.96
CA VAL A 724 -9.26 9.69 10.99
C VAL A 724 -9.15 8.19 11.26
N ALA A 725 -8.41 7.83 12.30
CA ALA A 725 -8.23 6.47 12.75
C ALA A 725 -9.47 6.00 13.56
N GLY A 726 -10.53 5.55 12.88
CA GLY A 726 -11.81 5.18 13.50
C GLY A 726 -11.88 3.77 14.09
N GLY A 727 -12.80 3.54 15.04
CA GLY A 727 -13.12 2.20 15.53
C GLY A 727 -12.04 1.46 16.34
N ASN A 728 -10.93 2.09 16.71
CA ASN A 728 -9.81 1.44 17.42
C ASN A 728 -10.01 1.39 18.95
N ILE A 729 -9.21 0.56 19.63
CA ILE A 729 -8.89 0.67 21.06
C ILE A 729 -7.41 1.03 21.18
N VAL A 730 -7.09 2.11 21.91
CA VAL A 730 -5.70 2.49 22.26
C VAL A 730 -5.62 2.77 23.76
N THR A 731 -5.03 1.85 24.53
CA THR A 731 -5.03 1.95 26.00
C THR A 731 -3.90 1.20 26.69
N SER A 732 -3.57 1.62 27.92
CA SER A 732 -2.63 0.92 28.82
C SER A 732 -1.21 0.78 28.25
N ASN A 733 -0.83 1.61 27.28
CA ASN A 733 0.53 1.72 26.79
C ASN A 733 1.33 2.68 27.69
N ASN A 734 2.60 2.37 27.99
CA ASN A 734 3.39 3.10 28.99
C ASN A 734 4.73 3.67 28.47
N GLU A 735 5.08 4.86 28.95
CA GLU A 735 6.37 5.53 28.71
C GLU A 735 7.15 5.52 30.02
N GLY A 736 8.15 4.64 30.11
CA GLY A 736 8.98 4.46 31.30
C GLY A 736 8.19 4.15 32.58
N LEU A 737 7.25 3.20 32.50
CA LEU A 737 6.30 2.81 33.57
C LEU A 737 5.21 3.86 33.91
N SER A 738 5.23 5.06 33.31
CA SER A 738 4.10 5.99 33.39
C SER A 738 3.09 5.72 32.27
N PHE A 739 1.79 5.95 32.49
CA PHE A 739 0.75 5.80 31.46
C PHE A 739 0.30 7.19 30.98
N PRO A 740 0.98 7.80 29.99
CA PRO A 740 0.65 9.12 29.47
C PRO A 740 -0.49 9.05 28.45
N ASP A 741 -0.70 10.14 27.72
CA ASP A 741 -1.60 10.16 26.57
C ASP A 741 -1.15 9.16 25.50
N GLN A 742 -2.10 8.34 25.07
CA GLN A 742 -1.85 7.10 24.31
C GLN A 742 -1.53 7.34 22.82
N THR A 743 -1.59 8.60 22.39
CA THR A 743 -1.47 9.03 21.01
C THR A 743 -0.68 10.33 20.95
N LYS A 744 0.24 10.47 19.99
CA LYS A 744 0.99 11.70 19.72
C LYS A 744 1.02 11.99 18.22
N GLY A 745 0.91 13.27 17.82
CA GLY A 745 1.01 13.71 16.43
C GLY A 745 -0.26 14.39 15.89
N ALA A 746 -0.52 14.23 14.59
CA ALA A 746 -1.54 14.94 13.83
C ALA A 746 -2.82 14.12 13.55
N CYS A 747 -2.77 12.80 13.72
CA CYS A 747 -3.88 11.91 13.41
C CYS A 747 -5.00 12.04 14.45
N THR A 748 -6.25 12.06 13.98
CA THR A 748 -7.45 12.09 14.83
C THR A 748 -8.03 10.69 14.98
N PHE A 749 -8.79 10.42 16.04
CA PHE A 749 -9.20 9.06 16.40
C PHE A 749 -10.71 8.77 16.31
N GLY A 750 -11.51 9.72 15.80
CA GLY A 750 -12.93 9.52 15.51
C GLY A 750 -13.74 9.00 16.71
N ASN A 751 -14.36 7.83 16.55
CA ASN A 751 -15.09 7.10 17.58
C ASN A 751 -14.26 6.06 18.35
N SER A 752 -12.94 6.03 18.18
CA SER A 752 -12.06 5.08 18.88
C SER A 752 -12.00 5.32 20.39
N TYR A 753 -11.83 4.25 21.15
CA TYR A 753 -11.56 4.33 22.58
C TYR A 753 -10.08 4.65 22.79
N VAL A 754 -9.78 5.89 23.20
CA VAL A 754 -8.41 6.34 23.50
C VAL A 754 -8.35 6.81 24.95
N ALA A 755 -7.80 5.97 25.84
CA ALA A 755 -7.73 6.28 27.27
C ALA A 755 -6.46 5.69 27.90
N ARG A 756 -5.81 6.45 28.79
CA ARG A 756 -4.49 6.13 29.37
C ARG A 756 -4.38 4.70 29.93
N GLY A 757 -5.45 4.20 30.56
CA GLY A 757 -5.46 2.86 31.14
C GLY A 757 -4.49 2.73 32.32
N THR A 758 -4.14 1.49 32.67
CA THR A 758 -3.20 1.15 33.76
C THR A 758 -2.52 -0.19 33.47
N GLU A 759 -1.65 -0.66 34.36
CA GLU A 759 -1.18 -2.06 34.34
C GLU A 759 -2.27 -3.10 34.66
N ALA A 760 -3.41 -2.67 35.24
CA ALA A 760 -4.57 -3.53 35.47
C ALA A 760 -5.50 -3.57 34.26
N ASN A 761 -6.17 -4.72 34.08
CA ASN A 761 -7.06 -5.04 32.96
C ASN A 761 -8.39 -4.26 32.95
N THR A 762 -8.34 -2.94 32.78
CA THR A 762 -9.52 -2.05 32.92
C THR A 762 -10.60 -2.23 31.85
N LEU A 763 -10.30 -2.91 30.74
CA LEU A 763 -11.27 -3.28 29.70
C LEU A 763 -11.77 -4.73 29.82
N MET A 764 -11.34 -5.48 30.83
CA MET A 764 -11.68 -6.90 31.02
C MET A 764 -11.44 -7.76 29.76
N PHE A 765 -10.28 -7.56 29.12
CA PHE A 765 -9.79 -8.47 28.09
C PHE A 765 -9.64 -9.89 28.67
N LYS A 766 -9.77 -10.91 27.83
CA LYS A 766 -9.81 -12.32 28.25
C LYS A 766 -8.58 -12.77 29.07
N SER A 767 -7.36 -12.34 28.72
CA SER A 767 -6.16 -12.52 29.59
C SER A 767 -4.96 -11.67 29.16
N ILE A 768 -4.64 -10.60 29.90
CA ILE A 768 -3.44 -9.79 29.63
C ILE A 768 -2.12 -10.39 30.16
N THR A 769 -2.15 -11.55 30.84
CA THR A 769 -0.97 -12.14 31.54
C THR A 769 -0.57 -13.55 31.08
N THR A 770 -1.29 -14.16 30.15
CA THR A 770 -0.89 -15.43 29.53
C THR A 770 0.24 -15.22 28.52
N ASN A 771 0.87 -16.31 28.09
CA ASN A 771 1.83 -16.31 26.98
C ASN A 771 1.37 -17.33 25.92
N PRO A 772 0.80 -16.89 24.78
CA PRO A 772 0.55 -15.50 24.39
C PRO A 772 -0.56 -14.83 25.25
N PRO A 773 -0.58 -13.49 25.32
CA PRO A 773 -1.69 -12.75 25.91
C PRO A 773 -2.92 -12.79 24.98
N ASP A 774 -4.09 -12.72 25.58
CA ASP A 774 -5.40 -12.85 24.93
C ASP A 774 -6.19 -11.55 25.08
N PHE A 775 -6.30 -10.81 23.97
CA PHE A 775 -6.87 -9.46 23.89
C PHE A 775 -8.30 -9.40 23.32
N HIS A 776 -8.97 -10.55 23.22
CA HIS A 776 -10.40 -10.59 22.92
C HIS A 776 -11.20 -9.96 24.09
N LEU A 777 -12.30 -9.31 23.75
CA LEU A 777 -13.29 -8.73 24.65
C LEU A 777 -14.07 -9.84 25.36
N THR A 778 -14.78 -9.47 26.42
CA THR A 778 -15.59 -10.43 27.20
C THR A 778 -16.91 -9.79 27.62
N ALA A 779 -17.85 -10.61 28.14
CA ALA A 779 -19.07 -10.12 28.78
C ALA A 779 -18.84 -9.11 29.93
N GLY A 780 -17.61 -9.02 30.47
CA GLY A 780 -17.21 -8.04 31.47
C GLY A 780 -16.61 -6.74 30.90
N SER A 781 -16.36 -6.67 29.58
CA SER A 781 -15.85 -5.47 28.93
C SER A 781 -16.88 -4.33 28.97
N PRO A 782 -16.45 -3.06 29.06
CA PRO A 782 -17.39 -1.95 29.21
C PRO A 782 -18.09 -1.62 27.88
N ALA A 783 -19.34 -1.14 27.96
CA ALA A 783 -20.10 -0.58 26.83
C ALA A 783 -19.53 0.73 26.24
N SER A 784 -18.31 1.12 26.66
CA SER A 784 -17.49 2.13 25.98
C SER A 784 -16.55 1.52 24.93
N VAL A 785 -16.50 0.18 24.81
CA VAL A 785 -15.83 -0.54 23.73
C VAL A 785 -16.77 -1.55 23.07
N MET A 786 -17.59 -2.27 23.84
CA MET A 786 -18.65 -3.10 23.26
C MET A 786 -19.76 -2.23 22.67
N ASN A 787 -20.17 -2.53 21.44
CA ASN A 787 -21.22 -1.89 20.65
C ASN A 787 -21.06 -0.36 20.51
N ALA A 788 -19.82 0.14 20.61
CA ALA A 788 -19.47 1.57 20.52
C ALA A 788 -18.88 1.99 19.15
N GLY A 789 -18.58 1.03 18.28
CA GLY A 789 -17.97 1.23 16.96
C GLY A 789 -18.93 1.66 15.84
N GLY A 790 -20.23 1.72 16.10
CA GLY A 790 -21.25 2.07 15.12
C GLY A 790 -21.47 0.98 14.06
N THR A 791 -22.18 1.30 12.98
CA THR A 791 -22.41 0.36 11.87
C THR A 791 -21.10 0.03 11.14
N CYS A 792 -20.86 -1.25 10.86
CA CYS A 792 -19.76 -1.72 10.03
C CYS A 792 -20.11 -3.06 9.37
N THR A 793 -19.17 -3.61 8.58
CA THR A 793 -19.26 -4.92 7.93
C THR A 793 -17.87 -5.55 7.87
N GLY A 794 -17.81 -6.83 7.47
CA GLY A 794 -16.57 -7.59 7.31
C GLY A 794 -16.44 -8.65 8.40
N VAL A 795 -15.20 -9.05 8.67
CA VAL A 795 -14.83 -10.00 9.74
C VAL A 795 -13.83 -9.36 10.72
N ASP A 796 -13.72 -9.90 11.91
CA ASP A 796 -12.80 -9.47 12.97
C ASP A 796 -11.45 -10.23 12.95
N ILE A 797 -10.77 -10.31 14.10
CA ILE A 797 -9.45 -10.91 14.29
C ILE A 797 -9.44 -12.44 14.11
N ASP A 798 -10.49 -13.16 14.53
CA ASP A 798 -10.54 -14.62 14.46
C ASP A 798 -11.40 -15.15 13.29
N GLY A 799 -12.24 -14.28 12.72
CA GLY A 799 -12.99 -14.52 11.49
C GLY A 799 -14.50 -14.37 11.66
N ASP A 800 -14.98 -14.03 12.85
CA ASP A 800 -16.40 -13.79 13.08
C ASP A 800 -16.89 -12.50 12.39
N ALA A 801 -18.14 -12.55 11.91
CA ALA A 801 -18.72 -11.50 11.09
C ALA A 801 -19.15 -10.30 11.93
N ARG A 802 -18.90 -9.07 11.46
CA ARG A 802 -19.27 -7.83 12.15
C ARG A 802 -20.60 -7.26 11.64
N PRO A 803 -21.49 -6.72 12.51
CA PRO A 803 -21.43 -6.68 13.98
C PRO A 803 -21.83 -8.02 14.65
N GLN A 804 -21.51 -8.18 15.94
CA GLN A 804 -22.12 -9.19 16.80
C GLN A 804 -22.96 -8.53 17.93
N PRO A 805 -24.27 -8.85 18.06
CA PRO A 805 -25.10 -9.57 17.10
C PRO A 805 -25.29 -8.78 15.78
N ALA A 806 -25.80 -9.44 14.74
CA ALA A 806 -25.89 -8.90 13.38
C ALA A 806 -26.80 -7.65 13.22
N ASP A 807 -27.64 -7.34 14.20
CA ASP A 807 -28.49 -6.13 14.30
C ASP A 807 -27.91 -5.05 15.24
N GLY A 808 -26.78 -5.33 15.89
CA GLY A 808 -26.11 -4.45 16.84
C GLY A 808 -25.27 -3.34 16.20
N ALA A 809 -24.55 -2.61 17.04
CA ALA A 809 -23.43 -1.79 16.60
C ALA A 809 -22.14 -2.62 16.77
N CYS A 810 -21.18 -2.46 15.86
CA CYS A 810 -19.90 -3.16 15.96
C CYS A 810 -19.14 -2.73 17.22
N ASP A 811 -18.34 -3.63 17.78
CA ASP A 811 -17.40 -3.31 18.85
C ASP A 811 -16.26 -2.40 18.38
N LEU A 812 -15.47 -1.88 19.33
CA LEU A 812 -14.21 -1.17 19.08
C LEU A 812 -13.02 -2.13 19.21
N GLY A 813 -11.96 -1.85 18.45
CA GLY A 813 -10.76 -2.69 18.40
C GLY A 813 -10.85 -3.78 17.33
N ALA A 814 -9.93 -4.74 17.40
CA ALA A 814 -9.78 -5.80 16.40
C ALA A 814 -10.76 -6.97 16.53
N ASP A 815 -11.53 -7.01 17.62
CA ASP A 815 -12.42 -8.10 18.01
C ASP A 815 -13.91 -7.69 17.95
N GLU A 816 -14.83 -8.64 18.04
CA GLU A 816 -16.24 -8.45 18.43
C GLU A 816 -16.58 -9.38 19.60
N TYR A 817 -17.18 -8.87 20.68
CA TYR A 817 -17.64 -9.75 21.75
C TYR A 817 -18.83 -10.61 21.32
N LYS A 818 -18.54 -11.87 20.99
CA LYS A 818 -19.55 -12.89 20.69
C LYS A 818 -20.12 -13.52 21.97
N ALA A 819 -21.43 -13.34 22.17
CA ALA A 819 -22.17 -14.08 23.20
C ALA A 819 -22.34 -15.55 22.78
N ASN A 820 -21.84 -16.46 23.63
CA ASN A 820 -21.97 -17.92 23.48
C ASN A 820 -23.29 -18.43 24.09
#